data_AF-A0A8S1RD88-F1
#
_entry.id   AF-A0A8S1RD88-F1
#
_cell.length_a   1.000
_cell.length_b   1.000
_cell.length_c   1.000
_cell.angle_alpha   90.00
_cell.angle_beta   90.00
_cell.angle_gamma   90.00
#
_symmetry.space_group_name_H-M   'P 1'
#
loop_
_entity.id
_entity.type
_entity.pdbx_description
1 polymer ?
#
loop_
_entity_poly.entity_id
_entity_poly.type
_entity_poly.pdbx_seq_one_letter_code
_entity_poly.pdbx_strand_id
1 'polypeptide(L)'
;MKTIKVLSIIILFEVLVSCQYISLGDQCKCQDLSTELDCNLRGMCRWNSVQMNCFESNTYKSTIVSTSANKKIEIKSSSIYCDHFNQIECPNQIGCAWVDNMCIMFTGCSSYVKNTDEDCRKISQTCFSDGIRCVELDECNTYTYQKSCVISKKGKYCIWNTQNRGCEQVKNCSDLPKELISDKECRTQLQFCTTKLGGGCIESRSCSEAQSAVSCVSDRQQSIDCFWAEGKCRDKTCENALISFKTDQQCKEFLPHCTTKPNGGCTLRLSCHDAQIEDACIKDSSGNDCFWTGSQCKEKLCENAPSSYTTNQQCQTISINCISNGQGCTINHGCSSALKEEFCYQDDQGNPCFWNGIFCVQKKCEDQNLQGDQLCSDFMSTCIAKPDEQIGCITKTCETASIHINTNQLCENYLPNSNCITKKSGGCKINTYCNSIDLEEACIQDSQGNKCYWNQVDQKCLQITTCSLINNQSKCITDQFGIPCQWVDQFINNLKEQCVTKSCSSAPLYMKSEKECNEYYKSDSVQCTLKKGGGCRQKTLCENVDLIDACTTDKDGNNCVWDQKTSQCRQENCSDFTELSYFGCSSKKANCTIGQNGKCVELQECSSYFNKISCVRGTDGICLWIEDYKDGKGACFQFDSCQSLKWKTDAECKLASNSCTTDGQQCVPITECRSTNVNGGCVTGTDGECIQSVAQLNSNQPKTCSKFINCSTAYYLTHEECQEAHPFCTTNGETGCRDITSCGYYQVKESCNINNQGQFKDENGSIISTGKCTWDEQDQNCRDQICSDLIFKSEEECSEILTNCTSDGQRCVEKQSCQLYMDESICNSRKGTDGPCYWNEGKCRIKKCQEIVLTVNKNECNQVKDCISDGDKCIVKEKCEKYVTKASCNNSGLDGICIWNDNLRICSLMKNSCNEANNDEIACKQANDRCLWDSLNSQNQCSEHTCMSYFLQMGQCQYFKTWHNDKYHICKMIQGKCSQMDATTLTAEECYSYSLYTYSWNPLSNRCMQCSRILDNGSNNTNLTNTNQTIYQYVLGTITGFFAFVAVL
;
A
#
# COMPACT_ATOMS: atom_id res chain seq x y z
N MET A 1 -13.97 60.91 -1.23
CA MET A 1 -12.69 60.14 -1.13
C MET A 1 -12.85 58.62 -0.90
N LYS A 2 -13.99 58.08 -0.41
CA LYS A 2 -14.19 56.61 -0.32
C LYS A 2 -14.78 55.96 -1.58
N THR A 3 -15.48 56.71 -2.44
CA THR A 3 -16.10 56.21 -3.68
C THR A 3 -15.15 56.15 -4.88
N ILE A 4 -14.12 57.01 -4.92
CA ILE A 4 -13.12 57.01 -6.01
C ILE A 4 -12.12 55.85 -5.85
N LYS A 5 -11.80 55.44 -4.61
CA LYS A 5 -10.96 54.25 -4.36
C LYS A 5 -11.64 52.93 -4.76
N VAL A 6 -12.97 52.86 -4.75
CA VAL A 6 -13.71 51.66 -5.14
C VAL A 6 -13.81 51.54 -6.67
N LEU A 7 -14.03 52.65 -7.38
CA LEU A 7 -13.99 52.62 -8.85
C LEU A 7 -12.58 52.36 -9.41
N SER A 8 -11.52 52.87 -8.78
CA SER A 8 -10.15 52.56 -9.21
C SER A 8 -9.75 51.11 -8.94
N ILE A 9 -10.32 50.44 -7.93
CA ILE A 9 -10.08 49.02 -7.65
C ILE A 9 -10.90 48.11 -8.58
N ILE A 10 -12.12 48.52 -8.97
CA ILE A 10 -12.94 47.76 -9.94
C ILE A 10 -12.37 47.90 -11.36
N ILE A 11 -11.85 49.06 -11.74
CA ILE A 11 -11.15 49.24 -13.04
C ILE A 11 -9.77 48.57 -13.02
N LEU A 12 -9.09 48.43 -11.87
CA LEU A 12 -7.89 47.58 -11.76
C LEU A 12 -8.21 46.07 -11.85
N PHE A 13 -9.43 45.65 -11.50
CA PHE A 13 -9.86 44.25 -11.60
C PHE A 13 -10.34 43.90 -13.01
N GLU A 14 -10.91 44.84 -13.77
CA GLU A 14 -11.28 44.61 -15.18
C GLU A 14 -10.11 44.71 -16.17
N VAL A 15 -8.96 45.27 -15.77
CA VAL A 15 -7.74 45.32 -16.62
C VAL A 15 -6.77 44.16 -16.34
N LEU A 16 -7.08 43.24 -15.40
CA LEU A 16 -6.27 42.05 -15.10
C LEU A 16 -6.98 40.70 -15.36
N VAL A 17 -8.15 40.69 -16.00
CA VAL A 17 -8.83 39.45 -16.41
C VAL A 17 -9.00 39.43 -17.93
N SER A 18 -7.94 39.06 -18.64
CA SER A 18 -8.04 38.74 -20.06
C SER A 18 -6.90 37.81 -20.52
N CYS A 19 -6.97 36.54 -20.10
CA CYS A 19 -6.63 35.38 -20.95
C CYS A 19 -6.95 34.01 -20.29
N GLN A 20 -8.19 33.80 -19.83
CA GLN A 20 -8.65 32.46 -19.40
C GLN A 20 -9.01 31.50 -20.55
N TYR A 21 -8.77 31.93 -21.80
CA TYR A 21 -9.16 31.25 -23.02
C TYR A 21 -8.04 31.38 -24.04
N ILE A 22 -7.80 30.33 -24.85
CA ILE A 22 -6.98 30.44 -26.06
C ILE A 22 -7.88 30.68 -27.27
N SER A 23 -7.53 31.63 -28.14
CA SER A 23 -8.26 31.87 -29.40
C SER A 23 -7.99 30.78 -30.42
N LEU A 24 -8.98 30.43 -31.24
CA LEU A 24 -8.73 29.70 -32.49
C LEU A 24 -7.79 30.55 -33.36
N GLY A 25 -6.60 30.04 -33.65
CA GLY A 25 -5.58 30.73 -34.42
C GLY A 25 -4.63 29.77 -35.12
N ASP A 26 -3.84 30.31 -36.04
CA ASP A 26 -2.78 29.57 -36.73
C ASP A 26 -1.73 29.09 -35.71
N GLN A 27 -1.27 27.85 -35.87
CA GLN A 27 -0.18 27.30 -35.07
C GLN A 27 1.09 28.13 -35.24
N CYS A 28 1.91 28.22 -34.19
CA CYS A 28 3.20 28.91 -34.21
C CYS A 28 4.04 28.46 -35.42
N LYS A 29 4.53 29.42 -36.21
CA LYS A 29 5.53 29.16 -37.26
C LYS A 29 6.87 28.84 -36.62
N CYS A 30 7.81 28.20 -37.33
CA CYS A 30 9.12 27.90 -36.75
C CYS A 30 9.80 29.16 -36.21
N GLN A 31 9.60 30.31 -36.88
CA GLN A 31 10.15 31.60 -36.49
C GLN A 31 9.59 32.15 -35.18
N ASP A 32 8.41 31.69 -34.75
CA ASP A 32 7.78 32.10 -33.49
C ASP A 32 8.33 31.30 -32.28
N LEU A 33 9.05 30.21 -32.52
CA LEU A 33 9.52 29.28 -31.48
C LEU A 33 10.87 29.74 -30.93
N SER A 34 10.84 30.20 -29.68
CA SER A 34 11.99 30.85 -29.02
C SER A 34 12.85 29.90 -28.18
N THR A 35 12.51 28.62 -28.13
CA THR A 35 13.25 27.60 -27.38
C THR A 35 13.55 26.38 -28.24
N GLU A 36 14.66 25.70 -27.94
CA GLU A 36 15.03 24.44 -28.58
C GLU A 36 13.97 23.36 -28.39
N LEU A 37 13.37 23.32 -27.21
CA LEU A 37 12.30 22.38 -26.86
C LEU A 37 11.07 22.59 -27.75
N ASP A 38 10.53 23.81 -27.80
CA ASP A 38 9.34 24.11 -28.62
C ASP A 38 9.63 23.90 -30.11
N CYS A 39 10.84 24.26 -30.56
CA CYS A 39 11.28 24.11 -31.95
C CYS A 39 11.31 22.65 -32.41
N ASN A 40 11.85 21.76 -31.58
CA ASN A 40 11.99 20.35 -31.92
C ASN A 40 10.66 19.58 -31.85
N LEU A 41 9.67 20.10 -31.11
CA LEU A 41 8.32 19.51 -31.04
C LEU A 41 7.53 19.69 -32.34
N ARG A 42 7.91 20.64 -33.22
CA ARG A 42 7.28 20.82 -34.53
C ARG A 42 8.11 20.14 -35.61
N GLY A 43 7.64 19.01 -36.14
CA GLY A 43 8.43 18.11 -37.00
C GLY A 43 9.08 18.73 -38.26
N MET A 44 8.57 19.86 -38.73
CA MET A 44 9.07 20.62 -39.89
C MET A 44 10.09 21.73 -39.55
N CYS A 45 10.34 21.96 -38.26
CA CYS A 45 11.28 22.96 -37.75
C CYS A 45 12.59 22.30 -37.27
N ARG A 46 13.68 23.08 -37.25
CA ARG A 46 14.96 22.69 -36.65
C ARG A 46 15.54 23.84 -35.85
N TRP A 47 16.08 23.51 -34.67
CA TRP A 47 16.75 24.46 -33.81
C TRP A 47 18.18 24.70 -34.30
N ASN A 48 18.56 25.97 -34.48
CA ASN A 48 19.94 26.35 -34.67
C ASN A 48 20.56 26.71 -33.33
N SER A 49 21.36 25.82 -32.76
CA SER A 49 22.05 26.03 -31.48
C SER A 49 23.09 27.15 -31.52
N VAL A 50 23.55 27.58 -32.71
CA VAL A 50 24.51 28.67 -32.89
C VAL A 50 23.81 30.02 -33.00
N GLN A 51 22.69 30.08 -33.72
CA GLN A 51 21.92 31.31 -33.93
C GLN A 51 20.82 31.53 -32.89
N MET A 52 20.60 30.55 -31.99
CA MET A 52 19.52 30.52 -30.99
C MET A 52 18.16 30.84 -31.58
N ASN A 53 17.88 30.32 -32.77
CA ASN A 53 16.63 30.53 -33.49
C ASN A 53 16.14 29.22 -34.13
N CYS A 54 14.84 29.20 -34.43
CA CYS A 54 14.17 28.06 -35.03
C CYS A 54 13.78 28.38 -36.48
N PHE A 55 14.02 27.46 -37.42
CA PHE A 55 13.82 27.69 -38.86
C PHE A 55 13.16 26.50 -39.58
N GLU A 56 12.57 26.76 -40.76
CA GLU A 56 11.93 25.76 -41.63
C GLU A 56 12.97 25.02 -42.49
N SER A 57 12.87 23.69 -42.57
CA SER A 57 13.83 22.85 -43.32
C SER A 57 13.40 22.63 -44.78
N ASN A 58 14.00 23.36 -45.74
CA ASN A 58 13.69 23.30 -47.19
C ASN A 58 14.42 22.18 -47.97
N THR A 59 14.41 20.93 -47.51
CA THR A 59 14.90 19.78 -48.30
C THR A 59 13.76 18.90 -48.79
N TYR A 60 13.61 18.87 -50.11
CA TYR A 60 12.62 18.11 -50.87
C TYR A 60 12.76 16.58 -50.63
N LYS A 61 11.59 15.97 -50.42
CA LYS A 61 11.24 14.54 -50.25
C LYS A 61 12.30 13.52 -50.70
N SER A 62 12.96 12.92 -49.71
CA SER A 62 13.27 11.49 -49.74
C SER A 62 12.12 10.78 -49.03
N THR A 63 11.38 9.94 -49.75
CA THR A 63 10.36 9.07 -49.17
C THR A 63 11.05 7.88 -48.52
N ILE A 64 11.80 8.13 -47.45
CA ILE A 64 11.88 7.17 -46.36
C ILE A 64 10.66 7.51 -45.52
N VAL A 65 9.67 6.63 -45.56
CA VAL A 65 8.59 6.60 -44.60
C VAL A 65 9.24 6.26 -43.26
N SER A 66 9.76 7.27 -42.57
CA SER A 66 9.86 7.24 -41.12
C SER A 66 8.45 7.49 -40.57
N THR A 67 7.56 6.50 -40.71
CA THR A 67 6.38 6.41 -39.86
C THR A 67 6.85 5.95 -38.49
N SER A 68 7.32 6.92 -37.73
CA SER A 68 7.17 6.95 -36.27
C SER A 68 7.52 8.35 -35.76
N ALA A 69 6.96 9.38 -36.39
CA ALA A 69 6.35 10.41 -35.56
C ALA A 69 5.24 9.69 -34.81
N ASN A 70 5.43 9.50 -33.50
CA ASN A 70 4.46 8.95 -32.58
C ASN A 70 3.03 9.37 -32.97
N LYS A 71 2.32 8.54 -33.73
CA LYS A 71 0.93 8.32 -33.42
C LYS A 71 1.01 7.62 -32.08
N LYS A 72 1.08 8.43 -31.01
CA LYS A 72 0.90 7.98 -29.65
C LYS A 72 -0.38 7.15 -29.74
N ILE A 73 -0.25 5.83 -29.77
CA ILE A 73 -1.37 4.97 -29.43
C ILE A 73 -1.70 5.51 -28.06
N GLU A 74 -2.80 6.26 -27.94
CA GLU A 74 -3.30 6.67 -26.65
C GLU A 74 -3.38 5.39 -25.85
N ILE A 75 -2.48 5.25 -24.87
CA ILE A 75 -2.47 4.10 -24.00
C ILE A 75 -3.79 4.22 -23.24
N LYS A 76 -4.77 3.42 -23.64
CA LYS A 76 -6.12 3.40 -23.04
C LYS A 76 -6.15 2.69 -21.70
N SER A 77 -4.98 2.35 -21.16
CA SER A 77 -4.85 1.84 -19.80
C SER A 77 -4.50 2.95 -18.82
N SER A 78 -5.15 2.94 -17.65
CA SER A 78 -4.92 3.91 -16.59
C SER A 78 -4.91 3.20 -15.24
N SER A 79 -4.03 3.62 -14.34
CA SER A 79 -4.02 3.16 -12.95
C SER A 79 -3.84 4.35 -12.03
N ILE A 80 -4.66 4.42 -10.99
CA ILE A 80 -4.61 5.47 -9.96
C ILE A 80 -3.62 5.07 -8.86
N TYR A 81 -3.21 3.80 -8.80
CA TYR A 81 -2.41 3.28 -7.70
C TYR A 81 -1.02 3.92 -7.62
N CYS A 82 -0.28 3.93 -8.73
CA CYS A 82 1.09 4.44 -8.74
C CYS A 82 1.17 5.97 -8.70
N ASP A 83 0.15 6.67 -9.19
CA ASP A 83 0.12 8.14 -9.32
C ASP A 83 0.32 8.90 -8.00
N HIS A 84 0.13 8.24 -6.86
CA HIS A 84 0.27 8.86 -5.54
C HIS A 84 1.70 8.91 -5.02
N PHE A 85 2.60 8.07 -5.55
CA PHE A 85 3.93 7.91 -4.99
C PHE A 85 4.93 8.86 -5.63
N ASN A 86 5.73 9.51 -4.80
CA ASN A 86 6.83 10.35 -5.26
C ASN A 86 8.07 9.53 -5.66
N GLN A 87 9.12 10.20 -6.12
CA GLN A 87 10.38 9.59 -6.56
C GLN A 87 11.03 8.63 -5.57
N ILE A 88 10.89 8.90 -4.26
CA ILE A 88 11.52 8.10 -3.21
C ILE A 88 10.63 6.90 -2.85
N GLU A 89 9.32 7.10 -2.84
CA GLU A 89 8.36 6.08 -2.46
C GLU A 89 8.12 5.05 -3.57
N CYS A 90 8.00 5.53 -4.81
CA CYS A 90 7.60 4.74 -5.98
C CYS A 90 8.46 3.48 -6.20
N PRO A 91 9.81 3.53 -6.16
CA PRO A 91 10.63 2.35 -6.41
C PRO A 91 10.46 1.26 -5.35
N ASN A 92 9.95 1.61 -4.17
CA ASN A 92 9.67 0.66 -3.08
C ASN A 92 8.26 0.07 -3.18
N GLN A 93 7.41 0.56 -4.08
CA GLN A 93 6.05 0.05 -4.24
C GLN A 93 6.03 -1.12 -5.23
N ILE A 94 5.41 -2.21 -4.80
CA ILE A 94 5.15 -3.36 -5.65
C ILE A 94 4.29 -2.89 -6.82
N GLY A 95 4.57 -3.37 -8.04
CA GLY A 95 3.79 -3.04 -9.23
C GLY A 95 3.96 -1.60 -9.76
N CYS A 96 4.87 -0.80 -9.20
CA CYS A 96 5.18 0.55 -9.70
C CYS A 96 6.64 0.72 -10.13
N ALA A 97 6.86 1.67 -11.04
CA ALA A 97 8.16 2.01 -11.61
C ALA A 97 8.31 3.53 -11.72
N TRP A 98 9.46 4.06 -11.29
CA TRP A 98 9.78 5.48 -11.50
C TRP A 98 10.46 5.69 -12.85
N VAL A 99 9.78 6.35 -13.77
CA VAL A 99 10.23 6.57 -15.16
C VAL A 99 9.86 7.98 -15.58
N ASP A 100 10.79 8.71 -16.18
CA ASP A 100 10.59 10.06 -16.73
C ASP A 100 9.88 11.03 -15.76
N ASN A 101 10.32 11.04 -14.50
CA ASN A 101 9.77 11.85 -13.40
C ASN A 101 8.31 11.55 -13.03
N MET A 102 7.81 10.37 -13.39
CA MET A 102 6.48 9.89 -13.02
C MET A 102 6.55 8.50 -12.41
N CYS A 103 5.63 8.20 -11.50
CA CYS A 103 5.42 6.85 -11.01
C CYS A 103 4.36 6.17 -11.86
N ILE A 104 4.77 5.20 -12.68
CA ILE A 104 3.90 4.46 -13.60
C ILE A 104 3.78 3.00 -13.17
N MET A 105 2.85 2.27 -13.79
CA MET A 105 2.75 0.83 -13.58
C MET A 105 4.03 0.12 -14.05
N PHE A 106 4.54 -0.78 -13.20
CA PHE A 106 5.70 -1.60 -13.51
C PHE A 106 5.34 -2.62 -14.58
N THR A 107 6.19 -2.75 -15.60
CA THR A 107 5.99 -3.71 -16.70
C THR A 107 6.93 -4.89 -16.65
N GLY A 108 8.05 -4.76 -15.92
CA GLY A 108 9.14 -5.72 -15.84
C GLY A 108 10.48 -5.02 -16.04
N CYS A 109 11.54 -5.52 -15.40
CA CYS A 109 12.85 -4.87 -15.39
C CYS A 109 13.46 -4.79 -16.79
N SER A 110 13.25 -5.81 -17.63
CA SER A 110 13.89 -5.91 -18.94
C SER A 110 13.48 -4.82 -19.94
N SER A 111 12.39 -4.10 -19.66
CA SER A 111 11.93 -2.95 -20.44
C SER A 111 12.81 -1.70 -20.25
N TYR A 112 13.66 -1.68 -19.22
CA TYR A 112 14.47 -0.52 -18.85
C TYR A 112 15.95 -0.73 -19.16
N VAL A 113 16.50 0.11 -20.03
CA VAL A 113 17.92 0.05 -20.44
C VAL A 113 18.77 0.92 -19.50
N LYS A 114 19.19 0.35 -18.36
CA LYS A 114 20.18 0.94 -17.45
C LYS A 114 21.33 -0.03 -17.18
N ASN A 115 22.54 0.49 -17.11
CA ASN A 115 23.78 -0.28 -16.97
C ASN A 115 24.35 -0.29 -15.54
N THR A 116 23.69 0.36 -14.56
CA THR A 116 24.08 0.34 -13.16
C THR A 116 22.94 -0.14 -12.27
N ASP A 117 23.27 -0.85 -11.20
CA ASP A 117 22.27 -1.31 -10.22
C ASP A 117 21.59 -0.12 -9.52
N GLU A 118 22.32 0.99 -9.32
CA GLU A 118 21.76 2.19 -8.73
C GLU A 118 20.62 2.75 -9.59
N ASP A 119 20.83 2.83 -10.90
CA ASP A 119 19.80 3.33 -11.81
C ASP A 119 18.64 2.36 -11.98
N CYS A 120 18.88 1.05 -11.96
CA CYS A 120 17.81 0.06 -11.96
C CYS A 120 16.98 0.12 -10.66
N ARG A 121 17.64 0.24 -9.51
CA ARG A 121 16.96 0.38 -8.20
C ARG A 121 16.19 1.70 -8.06
N LYS A 122 16.62 2.76 -8.76
CA LYS A 122 15.85 4.01 -8.87
C LYS A 122 14.55 3.83 -9.66
N ILE A 123 14.47 2.86 -10.56
CA ILE A 123 13.23 2.54 -11.28
C ILE A 123 12.32 1.68 -10.41
N SER A 124 12.85 0.57 -9.91
CA SER A 124 12.19 -0.31 -8.95
C SER A 124 13.23 -1.06 -8.14
N GLN A 125 13.04 -1.18 -6.82
CA GLN A 125 14.00 -1.85 -5.92
C GLN A 125 14.19 -3.34 -6.24
N THR A 126 13.28 -3.94 -6.99
CA THR A 126 13.38 -5.34 -7.42
C THR A 126 14.25 -5.52 -8.67
N CYS A 127 14.70 -4.43 -9.31
CA CYS A 127 15.51 -4.44 -10.53
C CYS A 127 17.01 -4.22 -10.27
N PHE A 128 17.82 -4.98 -11.00
CA PHE A 128 19.28 -4.96 -10.95
C PHE A 128 19.85 -4.87 -12.37
N SER A 129 21.09 -4.40 -12.54
CA SER A 129 21.66 -4.28 -13.87
C SER A 129 22.46 -5.51 -14.27
N ASP A 130 22.21 -6.03 -15.48
CA ASP A 130 23.07 -7.03 -16.12
C ASP A 130 24.30 -6.41 -16.81
N GLY A 131 24.46 -5.09 -16.72
CA GLY A 131 25.52 -4.31 -17.36
C GLY A 131 25.12 -3.66 -18.68
N ILE A 132 23.96 -4.05 -19.23
CA ILE A 132 23.38 -3.46 -20.44
C ILE A 132 21.98 -2.90 -20.13
N ARG A 133 21.18 -3.65 -19.38
CA ARG A 133 19.78 -3.34 -19.03
C ARG A 133 19.46 -3.77 -17.60
N CYS A 134 18.26 -3.42 -17.16
CA CYS A 134 17.71 -3.93 -15.91
C CYS A 134 17.14 -5.34 -16.09
N VAL A 135 17.28 -6.18 -15.08
CA VAL A 135 16.76 -7.54 -15.01
C VAL A 135 16.24 -7.80 -13.60
N GLU A 136 15.23 -8.66 -13.49
CA GLU A 136 14.71 -9.13 -12.22
C GLU A 136 15.72 -10.04 -11.50
N LEU A 137 15.64 -10.09 -10.17
CA LEU A 137 16.32 -11.15 -9.42
C LEU A 137 15.68 -12.50 -9.74
N ASP A 138 16.51 -13.50 -9.99
CA ASP A 138 16.07 -14.88 -10.17
C ASP A 138 17.08 -15.87 -9.58
N GLU A 139 16.93 -17.17 -9.82
CA GLU A 139 17.91 -18.17 -9.43
C GLU A 139 19.24 -17.94 -10.18
N CYS A 140 20.39 -18.16 -9.52
CA CYS A 140 21.70 -17.81 -10.10
C CYS A 140 21.92 -18.41 -11.50
N ASN A 141 21.42 -19.62 -11.77
CA ASN A 141 21.60 -20.31 -13.03
C ASN A 141 20.88 -19.70 -14.24
N THR A 142 19.98 -18.73 -14.03
CA THR A 142 19.27 -18.06 -15.12
C THR A 142 19.99 -16.80 -15.60
N TYR A 143 20.97 -16.28 -14.84
CA TYR A 143 21.78 -15.15 -15.25
C TYR A 143 22.77 -15.54 -16.37
N THR A 144 22.63 -14.87 -17.50
CA THR A 144 23.45 -15.07 -18.71
C THR A 144 24.60 -14.07 -18.86
N TYR A 145 24.69 -13.08 -17.97
CA TYR A 145 25.74 -12.06 -17.96
C TYR A 145 26.52 -12.09 -16.64
N GLN A 146 27.84 -11.88 -16.72
CA GLN A 146 28.72 -11.89 -15.56
C GLN A 146 28.35 -10.82 -14.52
N LYS A 147 27.88 -9.64 -14.96
CA LYS A 147 27.57 -8.53 -14.05
C LYS A 147 26.30 -8.76 -13.23
N SER A 148 25.30 -9.44 -13.77
CA SER A 148 24.08 -9.81 -13.03
C SER A 148 24.28 -10.98 -12.07
N CYS A 149 25.39 -11.72 -12.20
CA CYS A 149 25.71 -12.88 -11.37
C CYS A 149 26.22 -12.48 -9.97
N VAL A 150 25.37 -11.85 -9.17
CA VAL A 150 25.72 -11.35 -7.83
C VAL A 150 24.89 -12.01 -6.75
N ILE A 151 23.56 -11.97 -6.87
CA ILE A 151 22.66 -12.47 -5.83
C ILE A 151 21.39 -13.06 -6.47
N SER A 152 20.87 -14.12 -5.87
CA SER A 152 19.62 -14.74 -6.31
C SER A 152 18.40 -14.07 -5.67
N LYS A 153 17.21 -14.37 -6.19
CA LYS A 153 15.92 -13.94 -5.59
C LYS A 153 15.72 -14.35 -4.12
N LYS A 154 16.48 -15.34 -3.62
CA LYS A 154 16.46 -15.77 -2.20
C LYS A 154 17.50 -15.06 -1.34
N GLY A 155 18.18 -14.05 -1.88
CA GLY A 155 19.26 -13.33 -1.20
C GLY A 155 20.54 -14.16 -1.05
N LYS A 156 20.74 -15.18 -1.88
CA LYS A 156 21.95 -16.02 -1.87
C LYS A 156 22.95 -15.54 -2.90
N TYR A 157 24.23 -15.44 -2.52
CA TYR A 157 25.26 -15.00 -3.47
C TYR A 157 25.49 -15.99 -4.62
N CYS A 158 25.76 -15.43 -5.79
CA CYS A 158 26.08 -16.14 -7.02
C CYS A 158 27.54 -15.90 -7.42
N ILE A 159 28.11 -16.83 -8.20
CA ILE A 159 29.45 -16.73 -8.76
C ILE A 159 29.43 -17.08 -10.25
N TRP A 160 30.15 -16.29 -11.05
CA TRP A 160 30.27 -16.51 -12.47
C TRP A 160 31.34 -17.56 -12.76
N ASN A 161 30.94 -18.65 -13.42
CA ASN A 161 31.84 -19.70 -13.84
C ASN A 161 32.34 -19.42 -15.26
N THR A 162 33.63 -19.11 -15.37
CA THR A 162 34.27 -18.73 -16.64
C THR A 162 34.42 -19.88 -17.62
N GLN A 163 34.38 -21.13 -17.16
CA GLN A 163 34.55 -22.31 -18.01
C GLN A 163 33.28 -22.66 -18.79
N ASN A 164 32.11 -22.58 -18.13
CA ASN A 164 30.82 -22.85 -18.76
C ASN A 164 30.10 -21.56 -19.24
N ARG A 165 30.70 -20.38 -19.01
CA ARG A 165 30.10 -19.05 -19.27
C ARG A 165 28.69 -18.94 -18.70
N GLY A 166 28.52 -19.38 -17.46
CA GLY A 166 27.24 -19.37 -16.77
C GLY A 166 27.40 -18.96 -15.32
N CYS A 167 26.30 -18.50 -14.73
CA CYS A 167 26.24 -18.15 -13.31
C CYS A 167 25.78 -19.35 -12.48
N GLU A 168 26.36 -19.55 -11.30
CA GLU A 168 25.93 -20.59 -10.36
C GLU A 168 25.88 -20.06 -8.93
N GLN A 169 25.14 -20.73 -8.05
CA GLN A 169 25.10 -20.34 -6.64
C GLN A 169 26.46 -20.64 -5.98
N VAL A 170 26.91 -19.73 -5.11
CA VAL A 170 28.14 -19.93 -4.34
C VAL A 170 28.04 -21.19 -3.48
N LYS A 171 29.05 -22.07 -3.59
CA LYS A 171 29.15 -23.33 -2.83
C LYS A 171 30.26 -23.30 -1.78
N ASN A 172 31.26 -22.42 -1.91
CA ASN A 172 32.37 -22.32 -0.97
C ASN A 172 32.34 -20.99 -0.23
N CYS A 173 32.74 -21.00 1.04
CA CYS A 173 32.77 -19.78 1.87
C CYS A 173 33.71 -18.71 1.32
N SER A 174 34.84 -19.12 0.71
CA SER A 174 35.86 -18.22 0.16
C SER A 174 35.36 -17.38 -1.01
N ASP A 175 34.29 -17.83 -1.66
CA ASP A 175 33.71 -17.20 -2.85
C ASP A 175 32.63 -16.18 -2.45
N LEU A 176 32.32 -16.05 -1.16
CA LEU A 176 31.41 -15.03 -0.63
C LEU A 176 32.09 -13.65 -0.54
N PRO A 177 31.33 -12.54 -0.67
CA PRO A 177 31.89 -11.20 -0.70
C PRO A 177 32.57 -10.78 0.60
N LYS A 178 33.52 -9.82 0.50
CA LYS A 178 34.30 -9.33 1.63
C LYS A 178 33.51 -8.40 2.56
N GLU A 179 32.40 -7.88 2.08
CA GLU A 179 31.47 -6.99 2.80
C GLU A 179 30.75 -7.73 3.93
N LEU A 180 30.72 -9.07 3.90
CA LEU A 180 30.22 -9.88 5.01
C LEU A 180 31.26 -9.87 6.13
N ILE A 181 30.93 -9.23 7.25
CA ILE A 181 31.86 -8.95 8.35
C ILE A 181 31.45 -9.60 9.67
N SER A 182 30.35 -10.36 9.68
CA SER A 182 29.86 -11.06 10.86
C SER A 182 29.49 -12.53 10.58
N ASP A 183 29.64 -13.38 11.60
CA ASP A 183 29.40 -14.83 11.47
C ASP A 183 27.95 -15.10 11.05
N LYS A 184 27.01 -14.32 11.60
CA LYS A 184 25.60 -14.34 11.21
C LYS A 184 25.40 -14.09 9.72
N GLU A 185 26.07 -13.08 9.15
CA GLU A 185 25.99 -12.78 7.71
C GLU A 185 26.54 -13.95 6.87
N CYS A 186 27.70 -14.51 7.23
CA CYS A 186 28.28 -15.66 6.54
C CYS A 186 27.40 -16.91 6.62
N ARG A 187 26.87 -17.24 7.80
CA ARG A 187 26.01 -18.42 8.02
C ARG A 187 24.64 -18.29 7.39
N THR A 188 24.13 -17.07 7.27
CA THR A 188 22.91 -16.77 6.51
C THR A 188 23.09 -17.16 5.04
N GLN A 189 24.30 -17.07 4.50
CA GLN A 189 24.60 -17.49 3.13
C GLN A 189 24.84 -18.99 3.03
N LEU A 190 25.76 -19.53 3.84
CA LEU A 190 26.12 -20.94 3.89
C LEU A 190 26.36 -21.35 5.36
N GLN A 191 25.54 -22.26 5.90
CA GLN A 191 25.52 -22.59 7.35
C GLN A 191 26.87 -23.03 7.94
N PHE A 192 27.73 -23.63 7.12
CA PHE A 192 29.04 -24.14 7.53
C PHE A 192 30.16 -23.09 7.42
N CYS A 193 29.85 -21.83 7.11
CA CYS A 193 30.83 -20.74 7.04
C CYS A 193 30.90 -19.93 8.35
N THR A 194 31.97 -19.16 8.51
CA THR A 194 32.15 -18.14 9.54
C THR A 194 32.91 -16.94 8.94
N THR A 195 33.04 -15.85 9.68
CA THR A 195 33.74 -14.64 9.22
C THR A 195 35.24 -14.82 9.16
N LYS A 196 35.87 -14.22 8.17
CA LYS A 196 37.32 -14.12 8.00
C LYS A 196 37.85 -12.80 8.59
N LEU A 197 39.04 -12.84 9.18
CA LEU A 197 39.75 -11.64 9.58
C LEU A 197 39.99 -10.70 8.38
N GLY A 198 39.54 -9.45 8.49
CA GLY A 198 39.63 -8.46 7.42
C GLY A 198 38.46 -8.46 6.43
N GLY A 199 37.38 -9.19 6.71
CA GLY A 199 36.17 -9.25 5.88
C GLY A 199 36.10 -10.47 4.97
N GLY A 200 34.87 -10.90 4.68
CA GLY A 200 34.55 -12.10 3.92
C GLY A 200 34.33 -13.34 4.77
N CYS A 201 34.06 -14.47 4.12
CA CYS A 201 33.75 -15.72 4.80
C CYS A 201 34.82 -16.80 4.56
N ILE A 202 34.96 -17.69 5.53
CA ILE A 202 35.79 -18.91 5.47
C ILE A 202 35.00 -20.09 6.03
N GLU A 203 35.43 -21.30 5.73
CA GLU A 203 34.79 -22.50 6.26
C GLU A 203 35.00 -22.59 7.78
N SER A 204 33.90 -22.77 8.52
CA SER A 204 33.96 -23.10 9.94
C SER A 204 34.26 -24.58 10.11
N ARG A 205 35.16 -24.90 11.04
CA ARG A 205 35.59 -26.27 11.37
C ARG A 205 35.40 -26.51 12.87
N SER A 206 36.36 -27.15 13.53
CA SER A 206 36.41 -27.21 14.99
C SER A 206 36.85 -25.84 15.55
N CYS A 207 36.46 -25.50 16.79
CA CYS A 207 36.92 -24.25 17.41
C CYS A 207 38.45 -24.18 17.45
N SER A 208 39.12 -25.31 17.68
CA SER A 208 40.59 -25.39 17.73
C SER A 208 41.29 -24.98 16.42
N GLU A 209 40.61 -25.05 15.28
CA GLU A 209 41.14 -24.70 13.96
C GLU A 209 40.89 -23.24 13.59
N ALA A 210 40.08 -22.49 14.35
CA ALA A 210 39.83 -21.08 14.06
C ALA A 210 41.07 -20.24 14.41
N GLN A 211 41.60 -19.57 13.38
CA GLN A 211 42.87 -18.82 13.44
C GLN A 211 42.72 -17.36 13.91
N SER A 212 41.49 -16.88 14.09
CA SER A 212 41.22 -15.48 14.46
C SER A 212 40.02 -15.34 15.39
N ALA A 213 40.02 -14.27 16.20
CA ALA A 213 38.94 -13.99 17.14
C ALA A 213 37.58 -13.83 16.44
N VAL A 214 37.55 -13.20 15.26
CA VAL A 214 36.30 -12.97 14.52
C VAL A 214 35.71 -14.24 13.90
N SER A 215 36.52 -15.28 13.72
CA SER A 215 36.09 -16.61 13.23
C SER A 215 35.72 -17.56 14.37
N CYS A 216 35.91 -17.14 15.63
CA CYS A 216 35.79 -17.99 16.81
C CYS A 216 34.41 -17.85 17.44
N VAL A 217 33.41 -18.45 16.79
CA VAL A 217 31.99 -18.29 17.18
C VAL A 217 31.36 -19.63 17.56
N SER A 218 31.32 -20.57 16.63
CA SER A 218 30.83 -21.94 16.87
C SER A 218 31.41 -22.89 15.83
N ASP A 219 31.37 -24.18 16.15
CA ASP A 219 31.83 -25.24 15.25
C ASP A 219 31.01 -25.30 13.94
N ARG A 220 31.43 -26.19 13.02
CA ARG A 220 30.77 -26.38 11.73
C ARG A 220 29.28 -26.74 11.85
N GLN A 221 28.90 -27.53 12.86
CA GLN A 221 27.52 -27.98 13.06
C GLN A 221 26.70 -27.02 13.92
N GLN A 222 27.32 -25.99 14.51
CA GLN A 222 26.69 -25.09 15.49
C GLN A 222 26.19 -25.85 16.74
N SER A 223 26.88 -26.94 17.08
CA SER A 223 26.62 -27.77 18.26
C SER A 223 27.43 -27.35 19.48
N ILE A 224 28.57 -26.68 19.24
CA ILE A 224 29.51 -26.23 20.25
C ILE A 224 29.82 -24.76 20.01
N ASP A 225 29.52 -23.92 21.00
CA ASP A 225 29.97 -22.53 21.02
C ASP A 225 31.48 -22.48 21.22
N CYS A 226 32.15 -21.52 20.58
CA CYS A 226 33.56 -21.26 20.73
C CYS A 226 33.80 -19.97 21.53
N PHE A 227 34.99 -19.81 22.07
CA PHE A 227 35.42 -18.53 22.64
C PHE A 227 36.91 -18.29 22.37
N TRP A 228 37.27 -17.02 22.20
CA TRP A 228 38.64 -16.62 21.90
C TRP A 228 39.40 -16.30 23.18
N ALA A 229 40.50 -17.00 23.41
CA ALA A 229 41.31 -16.87 24.61
C ALA A 229 42.79 -17.13 24.33
N GLU A 230 43.68 -16.30 24.89
CA GLU A 230 45.14 -16.47 24.79
C GLU A 230 45.65 -16.59 23.34
N GLY A 231 45.02 -15.86 22.42
CA GLY A 231 45.39 -15.86 21.00
C GLY A 231 45.01 -17.14 20.23
N LYS A 232 44.17 -18.01 20.82
CA LYS A 232 43.62 -19.19 20.16
C LYS A 232 42.11 -19.29 20.39
N CYS A 233 41.41 -19.96 19.49
CA CYS A 233 40.01 -20.29 19.67
C CYS A 233 39.89 -21.66 20.37
N ARG A 234 38.94 -21.78 21.31
CA ARG A 234 38.71 -23.01 22.08
C ARG A 234 37.21 -23.30 22.17
N ASP A 235 36.87 -24.57 22.35
CA ASP A 235 35.49 -24.96 22.65
C ASP A 235 35.07 -24.31 23.97
N LYS A 236 33.91 -23.68 24.00
CA LYS A 236 33.37 -23.04 25.20
C LYS A 236 32.77 -24.13 26.09
N THR A 237 33.63 -24.75 26.89
CA THR A 237 33.29 -25.75 27.91
C THR A 237 33.90 -25.36 29.24
N CYS A 238 33.37 -25.86 30.36
CA CYS A 238 33.88 -25.54 31.69
C CYS A 238 35.39 -25.81 31.82
N GLU A 239 35.85 -26.90 31.22
CA GLU A 239 37.24 -27.37 31.28
C GLU A 239 38.22 -26.43 30.58
N ASN A 240 37.74 -25.74 29.53
CA ASN A 240 38.55 -24.83 28.72
C ASN A 240 38.60 -23.40 29.26
N ALA A 241 37.78 -23.07 30.28
CA ALA A 241 37.75 -21.74 30.87
C ALA A 241 39.13 -21.27 31.36
N LEU A 242 39.38 -19.96 31.28
CA LEU A 242 40.68 -19.38 31.61
C LEU A 242 41.07 -19.64 33.07
N ILE A 243 42.34 -19.98 33.31
CA ILE A 243 42.89 -20.19 34.67
C ILE A 243 42.81 -18.88 35.49
N SER A 244 42.73 -17.72 34.84
CA SER A 244 42.49 -16.44 35.51
C SER A 244 41.11 -16.32 36.15
N PHE A 245 40.15 -17.16 35.78
CA PHE A 245 38.86 -17.24 36.47
C PHE A 245 39.08 -17.95 37.79
N LYS A 246 39.12 -17.17 38.86
CA LYS A 246 39.41 -17.65 40.22
C LYS A 246 38.14 -17.76 41.06
N THR A 247 37.07 -17.06 40.67
CA THR A 247 35.82 -17.05 41.41
C THR A 247 34.73 -17.85 40.71
N ASP A 248 33.78 -18.37 41.49
CA ASP A 248 32.59 -19.05 40.98
C ASP A 248 31.76 -18.16 40.04
N GLN A 249 31.65 -16.87 40.36
CA GLN A 249 30.91 -15.92 39.54
C GLN A 249 31.50 -15.81 38.13
N GLN A 250 32.84 -15.73 38.01
CA GLN A 250 33.52 -15.70 36.71
C GLN A 250 33.25 -16.97 35.90
N CYS A 251 33.20 -18.14 36.56
CA CYS A 251 32.87 -19.41 35.90
C CYS A 251 31.42 -19.48 35.45
N LYS A 252 30.47 -18.99 36.25
CA LYS A 252 29.03 -18.92 35.91
C LYS A 252 28.74 -17.96 34.76
N GLU A 253 29.39 -16.80 34.74
CA GLU A 253 29.28 -15.83 33.65
C GLU A 253 29.86 -16.39 32.35
N PHE A 254 30.91 -17.20 32.45
CA PHE A 254 31.48 -17.90 31.31
C PHE A 254 30.51 -18.98 30.77
N LEU A 255 30.00 -19.84 31.65
CA LEU A 255 28.97 -20.84 31.37
C LEU A 255 28.16 -21.16 32.65
N PRO A 256 26.82 -21.14 32.63
CA PRO A 256 25.98 -21.19 33.84
C PRO A 256 26.20 -22.42 34.75
N HIS A 257 26.63 -23.54 34.19
CA HIS A 257 26.80 -24.82 34.90
C HIS A 257 28.25 -25.09 35.37
N CYS A 258 29.13 -24.09 35.26
CA CYS A 258 30.52 -24.22 35.69
C CYS A 258 30.77 -23.65 37.08
N THR A 259 31.78 -24.18 37.77
CA THR A 259 32.31 -23.69 39.05
C THR A 259 33.83 -23.57 38.99
N THR A 260 34.42 -22.76 39.88
CA THR A 260 35.88 -22.61 39.98
C THR A 260 36.56 -23.89 40.51
N LYS A 261 37.86 -24.09 40.21
CA LYS A 261 38.67 -25.25 40.65
C LYS A 261 40.01 -24.80 41.27
N PRO A 262 40.74 -25.69 41.97
CA PRO A 262 42.01 -25.33 42.61
C PRO A 262 43.00 -24.74 41.60
N ASN A 263 43.69 -23.67 42.01
CA ASN A 263 44.65 -22.91 41.19
C ASN A 263 44.05 -22.11 40.01
N GLY A 264 42.72 -22.02 39.91
CA GLY A 264 42.00 -21.24 38.90
C GLY A 264 41.53 -22.05 37.69
N GLY A 265 40.60 -21.47 36.93
CA GLY A 265 39.86 -22.13 35.85
C GLY A 265 38.55 -22.73 36.34
N CYS A 266 37.77 -23.28 35.40
CA CYS A 266 36.46 -23.83 35.72
C CYS A 266 36.40 -25.36 35.53
N THR A 267 35.35 -25.95 36.09
CA THR A 267 34.95 -27.36 35.95
C THR A 267 33.43 -27.46 36.02
N LEU A 268 32.86 -28.54 35.50
CA LEU A 268 31.43 -28.80 35.61
C LEU A 268 31.01 -29.00 37.07
N ARG A 269 29.85 -28.43 37.45
CA ARG A 269 29.26 -28.59 38.78
C ARG A 269 28.17 -29.65 38.76
N LEU A 270 28.38 -30.80 39.42
CA LEU A 270 27.37 -31.86 39.57
C LEU A 270 26.88 -31.95 41.04
N SER A 271 27.77 -32.03 42.02
CA SER A 271 27.46 -32.16 43.46
C SER A 271 28.34 -31.27 44.35
N CYS A 272 27.97 -31.08 45.62
CA CYS A 272 28.82 -30.36 46.59
C CYS A 272 30.21 -31.00 46.73
N HIS A 273 30.29 -32.33 46.65
CA HIS A 273 31.55 -33.07 46.83
C HIS A 273 32.56 -32.82 45.70
N ASP A 274 32.10 -32.34 44.53
CA ASP A 274 32.98 -32.03 43.40
C ASP A 274 33.78 -30.73 43.60
N ALA A 275 33.39 -29.89 44.57
CA ALA A 275 34.12 -28.68 44.91
C ALA A 275 35.37 -28.99 45.74
N GLN A 276 36.54 -28.74 45.16
CA GLN A 276 37.85 -29.01 45.77
C GLN A 276 38.46 -27.81 46.50
N ILE A 277 37.80 -26.65 46.49
CA ILE A 277 38.19 -25.43 47.21
C ILE A 277 36.97 -24.72 47.79
N GLU A 278 37.18 -23.88 48.79
CA GLU A 278 36.15 -23.11 49.47
C GLU A 278 35.32 -22.24 48.52
N ASP A 279 35.98 -21.51 47.62
CA ASP A 279 35.31 -20.62 46.65
C ASP A 279 34.39 -21.37 45.66
N ALA A 280 34.59 -22.67 45.48
CA ALA A 280 33.76 -23.53 44.64
C ALA A 280 32.55 -24.12 45.40
N CYS A 281 32.58 -24.06 46.73
CA CYS A 281 31.69 -24.77 47.63
C CYS A 281 30.43 -23.95 47.96
N ILE A 282 29.60 -23.71 46.94
CA ILE A 282 28.44 -22.81 47.06
C ILE A 282 27.12 -23.60 46.96
N LYS A 283 26.86 -24.17 45.78
CA LYS A 283 25.66 -24.99 45.51
C LYS A 283 25.99 -26.17 44.59
N ASP A 284 25.17 -27.22 44.61
CA ASP A 284 25.21 -28.31 43.62
C ASP A 284 24.39 -27.99 42.34
N SER A 285 24.28 -28.95 41.40
CA SER A 285 23.47 -28.78 40.17
C SER A 285 21.97 -28.76 40.40
N SER A 286 21.51 -29.22 41.57
CA SER A 286 20.11 -29.28 41.99
C SER A 286 19.66 -28.04 42.78
N GLY A 287 20.62 -27.19 43.19
CA GLY A 287 20.39 -25.95 43.91
C GLY A 287 20.58 -26.01 45.43
N ASN A 288 21.06 -27.13 45.98
CA ASN A 288 21.29 -27.31 47.43
C ASN A 288 22.54 -26.56 47.90
N ASP A 289 22.54 -26.04 49.13
CA ASP A 289 23.65 -25.26 49.70
C ASP A 289 24.78 -26.14 50.25
N CYS A 290 26.02 -25.79 49.91
CA CYS A 290 27.23 -26.44 50.38
C CYS A 290 28.00 -25.58 51.40
N PHE A 291 28.89 -26.19 52.18
CA PHE A 291 29.87 -25.48 53.01
C PHE A 291 31.23 -26.18 53.05
N TRP A 292 32.26 -25.38 53.21
CA TRP A 292 33.63 -25.84 53.25
C TRP A 292 34.02 -26.25 54.67
N THR A 293 34.50 -27.49 54.84
CA THR A 293 34.94 -28.02 56.15
C THR A 293 36.39 -27.65 56.51
N GLY A 294 37.06 -26.86 55.67
CA GLY A 294 38.51 -26.61 55.75
C GLY A 294 39.35 -27.61 54.95
N SER A 295 38.79 -28.76 54.55
CA SER A 295 39.49 -29.76 53.73
C SER A 295 38.63 -30.36 52.60
N GLN A 296 37.31 -30.43 52.77
CA GLN A 296 36.37 -30.94 51.78
C GLN A 296 35.10 -30.09 51.75
N CYS A 297 34.47 -29.98 50.59
CA CYS A 297 33.14 -29.39 50.49
C CYS A 297 32.08 -30.45 50.80
N LYS A 298 31.14 -30.11 51.67
CA LYS A 298 30.01 -30.97 52.03
C LYS A 298 28.71 -30.20 51.97
N GLU A 299 27.61 -30.92 51.91
CA GLU A 299 26.26 -30.35 52.07
C GLU A 299 26.10 -29.78 53.48
N LYS A 300 25.40 -28.65 53.62
CA LYS A 300 25.10 -27.99 54.90
C LYS A 300 24.13 -28.79 55.79
N LEU A 301 24.62 -29.89 56.36
CA LEU A 301 23.92 -30.76 57.30
C LEU A 301 24.60 -30.72 58.68
N CYS A 302 23.83 -30.72 59.78
CA CYS A 302 24.37 -30.62 61.14
C CYS A 302 25.39 -31.72 61.47
N GLU A 303 25.16 -32.93 60.96
CA GLU A 303 26.05 -34.09 61.12
C GLU A 303 27.39 -33.94 60.40
N ASN A 304 27.46 -33.08 59.38
CA ASN A 304 28.69 -32.80 58.63
C ASN A 304 29.56 -31.72 59.31
N ALA A 305 29.07 -31.08 60.37
CA ALA A 305 29.77 -29.98 61.04
C ALA A 305 31.10 -30.43 61.68
N PRO A 306 32.14 -29.57 61.72
CA PRO A 306 33.42 -29.92 62.34
C PRO A 306 33.28 -30.23 63.84
N SER A 307 34.05 -31.20 64.34
CA SER A 307 34.10 -31.51 65.79
C SER A 307 34.67 -30.38 66.66
N SER A 308 35.36 -29.41 66.03
CA SER A 308 35.84 -28.19 66.68
C SER A 308 34.74 -27.16 66.93
N TYR A 309 33.53 -27.35 66.39
CA TYR A 309 32.40 -26.46 66.64
C TYR A 309 31.79 -26.81 68.01
N THR A 310 32.40 -26.26 69.05
CA THR A 310 32.03 -26.51 70.45
C THR A 310 31.09 -25.46 71.01
N THR A 311 30.56 -24.53 70.21
CA THR A 311 29.56 -23.53 70.65
C THR A 311 28.35 -23.50 69.73
N ASN A 312 27.19 -23.09 70.26
CA ASN A 312 25.96 -22.97 69.47
C ASN A 312 26.13 -21.99 68.30
N GLN A 313 26.83 -20.87 68.51
CA GLN A 313 27.11 -19.90 67.46
C GLN A 313 27.90 -20.51 66.30
N GLN A 314 28.86 -21.39 66.60
CA GLN A 314 29.62 -22.10 65.56
C GLN A 314 28.70 -23.08 64.81
N CYS A 315 27.89 -23.87 65.50
CA CYS A 315 26.99 -24.83 64.87
C CYS A 315 25.91 -24.19 63.97
N GLN A 316 25.41 -23.02 64.37
CA GLN A 316 24.40 -22.28 63.61
C GLN A 316 24.94 -21.73 62.27
N THR A 317 26.25 -21.70 62.06
CA THR A 317 26.85 -21.36 60.76
C THR A 317 26.64 -22.45 59.70
N ILE A 318 26.41 -23.70 60.12
CA ILE A 318 26.10 -24.83 59.21
C ILE A 318 24.62 -24.80 58.83
N SER A 319 23.75 -24.76 59.84
CA SER A 319 22.33 -24.53 59.69
C SER A 319 21.79 -23.96 61.00
N ILE A 320 20.81 -23.08 60.92
CA ILE A 320 20.19 -22.41 62.08
C ILE A 320 19.64 -23.42 63.12
N ASN A 321 19.31 -24.65 62.68
CA ASN A 321 18.76 -25.71 63.53
C ASN A 321 19.82 -26.60 64.19
N CYS A 322 21.10 -26.27 64.12
CA CYS A 322 22.17 -27.05 64.77
C CYS A 322 22.58 -26.44 66.12
N ILE A 323 22.80 -27.28 67.13
CA ILE A 323 23.39 -26.90 68.43
C ILE A 323 24.66 -27.70 68.71
N SER A 324 25.50 -27.19 69.60
CA SER A 324 26.73 -27.90 69.99
C SER A 324 26.45 -28.97 71.04
N ASN A 325 27.03 -30.15 70.85
CA ASN A 325 27.11 -31.19 71.88
C ASN A 325 28.46 -31.18 72.61
N GLY A 326 29.31 -30.18 72.37
CA GLY A 326 30.66 -30.06 72.91
C GLY A 326 31.73 -30.88 72.17
N GLN A 327 31.36 -31.69 71.16
CA GLN A 327 32.26 -32.47 70.29
C GLN A 327 31.84 -32.36 68.81
N GLY A 328 31.25 -31.23 68.42
CA GLY A 328 30.65 -30.99 67.12
C GLY A 328 29.21 -30.52 67.26
N CYS A 329 28.46 -30.63 66.16
CA CYS A 329 27.08 -30.19 66.09
C CYS A 329 26.12 -31.35 65.95
N THR A 330 24.96 -31.21 66.56
CA THR A 330 23.82 -32.09 66.38
C THR A 330 22.61 -31.26 66.01
N ILE A 331 21.60 -31.90 65.42
CA ILE A 331 20.30 -31.27 65.21
C ILE A 331 19.71 -30.92 66.58
N ASN A 332 19.21 -29.70 66.73
CA ASN A 332 18.46 -29.28 67.89
C ASN A 332 17.08 -29.96 67.85
N HIS A 333 16.78 -30.78 68.85
CA HIS A 333 15.47 -31.42 69.03
C HIS A 333 14.78 -30.95 70.33
N GLY A 334 15.23 -29.83 70.91
CA GLY A 334 14.68 -29.28 72.15
C GLY A 334 15.75 -28.98 73.20
N CYS A 335 15.37 -28.28 74.29
CA CYS A 335 16.27 -27.92 75.41
C CYS A 335 17.05 -29.10 75.98
N SER A 336 16.46 -30.29 76.02
CA SER A 336 17.11 -31.53 76.49
C SER A 336 18.29 -31.98 75.63
N SER A 337 18.44 -31.44 74.42
CA SER A 337 19.55 -31.72 73.51
C SER A 337 20.86 -31.05 73.96
N ALA A 338 20.79 -30.03 74.83
CA ALA A 338 21.94 -29.37 75.42
C ALA A 338 22.45 -30.15 76.66
N LEU A 339 23.58 -30.85 76.50
CA LEU A 339 24.16 -31.70 77.54
C LEU A 339 25.03 -30.95 78.57
N LYS A 340 25.22 -29.64 78.40
CA LYS A 340 26.00 -28.78 79.29
C LYS A 340 25.33 -27.42 79.47
N GLU A 341 25.55 -26.81 80.64
CA GLU A 341 25.00 -25.51 81.03
C GLU A 341 25.30 -24.40 80.02
N GLU A 342 26.55 -24.32 79.57
CA GLU A 342 27.04 -23.33 78.62
C GLU A 342 26.35 -23.38 77.24
N PHE A 343 25.64 -24.46 76.92
CA PHE A 343 24.92 -24.63 75.65
C PHE A 343 23.39 -24.62 75.82
N CYS A 344 22.91 -24.46 77.06
CA CYS A 344 21.51 -24.44 77.43
C CYS A 344 20.91 -23.04 77.21
N TYR A 345 20.53 -22.73 75.96
CA TYR A 345 20.04 -21.40 75.60
C TYR A 345 18.60 -21.40 75.07
N GLN A 346 18.30 -22.17 74.02
CA GLN A 346 16.95 -22.25 73.44
C GLN A 346 16.69 -23.57 72.70
N ASP A 347 15.43 -23.97 72.56
CA ASP A 347 15.01 -25.13 71.77
C ASP A 347 15.01 -24.84 70.25
N ASP A 348 14.60 -25.82 69.44
CA ASP A 348 14.55 -25.73 67.98
C ASP A 348 13.45 -24.79 67.45
N GLN A 349 12.56 -24.31 68.32
CA GLN A 349 11.58 -23.27 68.01
C GLN A 349 11.98 -21.89 68.57
N GLY A 350 13.15 -21.78 69.22
CA GLY A 350 13.67 -20.54 69.78
C GLY A 350 13.15 -20.20 71.18
N ASN A 351 12.47 -21.12 71.88
CA ASN A 351 12.02 -20.88 73.25
C ASN A 351 13.20 -21.00 74.22
N PRO A 352 13.32 -20.08 75.21
CA PRO A 352 14.48 -20.04 76.07
C PRO A 352 14.55 -21.24 77.03
N CYS A 353 15.75 -21.76 77.20
CA CYS A 353 16.07 -22.82 78.14
C CYS A 353 16.80 -22.26 79.38
N PHE A 354 16.75 -23.01 80.47
CA PHE A 354 17.46 -22.71 81.70
C PHE A 354 18.11 -23.97 82.25
N TRP A 355 19.33 -23.83 82.73
CA TRP A 355 20.04 -24.90 83.38
C TRP A 355 19.59 -24.98 84.84
N ASN A 356 18.89 -26.05 85.21
CA ASN A 356 18.39 -26.20 86.59
C ASN A 356 19.45 -26.72 87.58
N GLY A 357 20.72 -26.72 87.19
CA GLY A 357 21.84 -27.27 87.95
C GLY A 357 22.19 -28.72 87.63
N ILE A 358 21.33 -29.46 86.90
CA ILE A 358 21.59 -30.87 86.52
C ILE A 358 21.36 -31.09 85.02
N PHE A 359 20.26 -30.60 84.46
CA PHE A 359 19.90 -30.75 83.06
C PHE A 359 19.44 -29.40 82.48
N CYS A 360 19.59 -29.25 81.17
CA CYS A 360 18.97 -28.16 80.46
C CYS A 360 17.47 -28.44 80.32
N VAL A 361 16.65 -27.57 80.92
CA VAL A 361 15.20 -27.66 80.84
C VAL A 361 14.64 -26.40 80.21
N GLN A 362 13.42 -26.47 79.70
CA GLN A 362 12.74 -25.30 79.18
C GLN A 362 12.43 -24.32 80.34
N LYS A 363 12.67 -23.01 80.15
CA LYS A 363 12.34 -22.00 81.17
C LYS A 363 10.83 -21.97 81.43
N LYS A 364 10.45 -21.91 82.70
CA LYS A 364 9.09 -21.62 83.15
C LYS A 364 9.10 -20.45 84.12
N CYS A 365 8.03 -19.67 84.16
CA CYS A 365 7.95 -18.49 85.02
C CYS A 365 8.05 -18.86 86.52
N GLU A 366 7.62 -20.06 86.88
CA GLU A 366 7.59 -20.55 88.25
C GLU A 366 8.98 -20.99 88.77
N ASP A 367 10.00 -21.02 87.90
CA ASP A 367 11.34 -21.53 88.23
C ASP A 367 12.16 -20.57 89.11
N GLN A 368 11.72 -19.30 89.30
CA GLN A 368 12.39 -18.30 90.14
C GLN A 368 11.42 -17.51 91.03
N ASN A 369 11.85 -17.21 92.25
CA ASN A 369 11.09 -16.43 93.24
C ASN A 369 11.45 -14.93 93.19
N LEU A 370 11.07 -14.24 92.10
CA LEU A 370 11.32 -12.80 91.92
C LEU A 370 10.10 -11.95 92.34
N GLN A 371 10.32 -10.70 92.73
CA GLN A 371 9.27 -9.78 93.19
C GLN A 371 9.20 -8.54 92.28
N GLY A 372 8.07 -8.34 91.59
CA GLY A 372 7.82 -7.18 90.72
C GLY A 372 7.86 -7.50 89.22
N ASP A 373 6.99 -6.84 88.45
CA ASP A 373 6.74 -7.15 87.03
C ASP A 373 7.98 -7.00 86.16
N GLN A 374 8.81 -5.99 86.41
CA GLN A 374 10.04 -5.76 85.67
C GLN A 374 11.01 -6.94 85.82
N LEU A 375 11.25 -7.39 87.06
CA LEU A 375 12.18 -8.49 87.33
C LEU A 375 11.67 -9.83 86.76
N CYS A 376 10.37 -10.08 86.82
CA CYS A 376 9.76 -11.24 86.18
C CYS A 376 9.85 -11.18 84.65
N SER A 377 9.56 -10.02 84.06
CA SER A 377 9.66 -9.82 82.61
C SER A 377 11.11 -9.84 82.10
N ASP A 378 12.08 -9.46 82.93
CA ASP A 378 13.51 -9.56 82.61
C ASP A 378 13.99 -11.03 82.65
N PHE A 379 13.43 -11.86 83.54
CA PHE A 379 13.75 -13.29 83.63
C PHE A 379 13.24 -14.10 82.42
N MET A 380 12.00 -13.83 82.03
CA MET A 380 11.41 -14.24 80.74
C MET A 380 10.28 -13.27 80.40
N SER A 381 10.29 -12.73 79.18
CA SER A 381 9.38 -11.64 78.74
C SER A 381 7.89 -12.00 78.81
N THR A 382 7.58 -13.29 78.82
CA THR A 382 6.24 -13.85 79.00
C THR A 382 5.86 -14.03 80.47
N CYS A 383 6.63 -13.53 81.44
CA CYS A 383 6.30 -13.61 82.87
C CYS A 383 5.86 -12.26 83.46
N ILE A 384 5.02 -12.32 84.48
CA ILE A 384 4.55 -11.18 85.29
C ILE A 384 4.60 -11.58 86.77
N ALA A 385 4.67 -10.61 87.70
CA ALA A 385 4.65 -10.94 89.12
C ALA A 385 3.27 -11.48 89.53
N LYS A 386 3.23 -12.31 90.57
CA LYS A 386 1.98 -12.72 91.19
C LYS A 386 1.19 -11.49 91.72
N PRO A 387 -0.15 -11.50 91.65
CA PRO A 387 -0.97 -10.43 92.22
C PRO A 387 -0.74 -10.23 93.73
N ASP A 388 -1.08 -9.05 94.25
CA ASP A 388 -1.15 -8.73 95.68
C ASP A 388 0.16 -8.92 96.48
N GLU A 389 1.28 -8.41 95.93
CA GLU A 389 2.61 -8.39 96.58
C GLU A 389 3.21 -9.77 96.92
N GLN A 390 2.70 -10.86 96.34
CA GLN A 390 3.28 -12.19 96.52
C GLN A 390 4.61 -12.35 95.76
N ILE A 391 5.59 -13.00 96.40
CA ILE A 391 6.88 -13.33 95.78
C ILE A 391 6.70 -14.49 94.79
N GLY A 392 7.22 -14.33 93.58
CA GLY A 392 7.20 -15.33 92.51
C GLY A 392 6.62 -14.77 91.20
N CYS A 393 7.08 -15.34 90.08
CA CYS A 393 6.57 -15.00 88.76
C CYS A 393 5.55 -16.05 88.29
N ILE A 394 4.62 -15.60 87.46
CA ILE A 394 3.66 -16.43 86.74
C ILE A 394 3.67 -16.06 85.27
N THR A 395 3.20 -16.97 84.42
CA THR A 395 3.12 -16.73 82.98
C THR A 395 2.04 -15.69 82.68
N LYS A 396 2.37 -14.68 81.86
CA LYS A 396 1.44 -13.77 81.22
C LYS A 396 0.46 -14.61 80.40
N THR A 397 -0.77 -14.69 80.87
CA THR A 397 -1.91 -15.20 80.12
C THR A 397 -2.92 -14.06 80.00
N CYS A 398 -3.90 -14.20 79.11
CA CYS A 398 -4.95 -13.19 79.04
C CYS A 398 -5.69 -13.00 80.37
N GLU A 399 -5.69 -14.03 81.24
CA GLU A 399 -6.32 -14.00 82.57
C GLU A 399 -5.51 -13.23 83.62
N THR A 400 -4.18 -13.20 83.49
CA THR A 400 -3.28 -12.45 84.39
C THR A 400 -3.13 -10.97 84.00
N ALA A 401 -3.80 -10.55 82.92
CA ALA A 401 -3.81 -9.16 82.47
C ALA A 401 -4.54 -8.28 83.49
N SER A 402 -3.90 -7.19 83.90
CA SER A 402 -4.49 -6.21 84.82
C SER A 402 -5.81 -5.67 84.29
N ILE A 403 -6.79 -5.47 85.18
CA ILE A 403 -8.09 -4.87 84.84
C ILE A 403 -7.97 -3.44 84.25
N HIS A 404 -6.83 -2.79 84.44
CA HIS A 404 -6.53 -1.47 83.88
C HIS A 404 -6.19 -1.50 82.38
N ILE A 405 -5.96 -2.69 81.81
CA ILE A 405 -5.78 -2.90 80.36
C ILE A 405 -7.17 -2.98 79.72
N ASN A 406 -7.68 -1.86 79.20
CA ASN A 406 -9.10 -1.74 78.84
C ASN A 406 -9.40 -1.53 77.34
N THR A 407 -8.40 -1.33 76.49
CA THR A 407 -8.60 -1.25 75.02
C THR A 407 -8.09 -2.49 74.32
N ASN A 408 -8.59 -2.79 73.12
CA ASN A 408 -8.15 -3.98 72.39
C ASN A 408 -6.65 -3.90 72.04
N GLN A 409 -6.19 -2.71 71.64
CA GLN A 409 -4.78 -2.46 71.35
C GLN A 409 -3.88 -2.71 72.56
N LEU A 410 -4.32 -2.34 73.78
CA LEU A 410 -3.53 -2.60 74.99
C LEU A 410 -3.47 -4.10 75.34
N CYS A 411 -4.53 -4.87 75.05
CA CYS A 411 -4.51 -6.33 75.19
C CYS A 411 -3.64 -7.03 74.14
N GLU A 412 -3.68 -6.57 72.89
CA GLU A 412 -2.78 -7.04 71.82
C GLU A 412 -1.32 -6.71 72.15
N ASN A 413 -1.04 -5.56 72.76
CA ASN A 413 0.31 -5.23 73.21
C ASN A 413 0.75 -6.07 74.43
N TYR A 414 -0.17 -6.43 75.34
CA TYR A 414 0.13 -7.26 76.50
C TYR A 414 0.53 -8.69 76.11
N LEU A 415 -0.13 -9.26 75.09
CA LEU A 415 0.21 -10.53 74.45
C LEU A 415 0.07 -10.41 72.91
N PRO A 416 1.19 -10.19 72.19
CA PRO A 416 1.22 -9.94 70.73
C PRO A 416 0.65 -11.07 69.87
N ASN A 417 0.44 -10.77 68.57
CA ASN A 417 -0.10 -11.66 67.54
C ASN A 417 -1.59 -12.01 67.73
N SER A 418 -2.37 -11.06 68.26
CA SER A 418 -3.82 -11.22 68.46
C SER A 418 -4.18 -12.44 69.32
N ASN A 419 -3.32 -12.81 70.28
CA ASN A 419 -3.57 -13.92 71.21
C ASN A 419 -4.57 -13.56 72.31
N CYS A 420 -4.68 -12.28 72.66
CA CYS A 420 -5.65 -11.76 73.61
C CYS A 420 -6.45 -10.62 73.02
N ILE A 421 -7.69 -10.50 73.48
CA ILE A 421 -8.61 -9.41 73.19
C ILE A 421 -9.14 -8.80 74.49
N THR A 422 -9.54 -7.54 74.44
CA THR A 422 -10.13 -6.85 75.60
C THR A 422 -11.49 -7.46 75.99
N LYS A 423 -11.83 -7.45 77.29
CA LYS A 423 -13.14 -7.88 77.83
C LYS A 423 -13.94 -6.68 78.35
N LYS A 424 -15.28 -6.79 78.32
CA LYS A 424 -16.23 -5.70 78.67
C LYS A 424 -16.03 -5.01 80.02
N SER A 425 -15.34 -5.64 80.98
CA SER A 425 -15.12 -5.14 82.34
C SER A 425 -13.67 -4.69 82.63
N GLY A 426 -12.82 -4.60 81.60
CA GLY A 426 -11.39 -4.30 81.76
C GLY A 426 -10.55 -5.55 82.04
N GLY A 427 -9.32 -5.59 81.53
CA GLY A 427 -8.47 -6.78 81.42
C GLY A 427 -8.65 -7.52 80.08
N CYS A 428 -7.92 -8.61 79.89
CA CYS A 428 -7.91 -9.36 78.64
C CYS A 428 -8.59 -10.73 78.77
N LYS A 429 -8.90 -11.35 77.63
CA LYS A 429 -9.31 -12.75 77.50
C LYS A 429 -8.70 -13.35 76.23
N ILE A 430 -8.65 -14.68 76.15
CA ILE A 430 -8.07 -15.39 75.00
C ILE A 430 -8.86 -15.06 73.73
N ASN A 431 -8.15 -14.71 72.66
CA ASN A 431 -8.72 -14.63 71.32
C ASN A 431 -8.74 -16.03 70.73
N THR A 432 -9.87 -16.45 70.19
CA THR A 432 -10.05 -17.80 69.66
C THR A 432 -10.40 -17.74 68.18
N TYR A 433 -11.67 -17.55 67.86
CA TYR A 433 -12.17 -17.40 66.50
C TYR A 433 -13.20 -16.27 66.47
N CYS A 434 -13.43 -15.65 65.32
CA CYS A 434 -14.28 -14.46 65.21
C CYS A 434 -15.62 -14.61 65.95
N ASN A 435 -16.31 -15.75 65.80
CA ASN A 435 -17.64 -15.98 66.39
C ASN A 435 -17.70 -16.00 67.94
N SER A 436 -16.54 -16.06 68.61
CA SER A 436 -16.43 -16.00 70.08
C SER A 436 -16.09 -14.61 70.64
N ILE A 437 -15.84 -13.63 69.76
CA ILE A 437 -15.57 -12.25 70.13
C ILE A 437 -16.91 -11.54 70.36
N ASP A 438 -17.11 -11.02 71.57
CA ASP A 438 -18.38 -10.46 72.06
C ASP A 438 -18.30 -8.94 72.32
N LEU A 439 -17.22 -8.30 71.84
CA LEU A 439 -16.98 -6.87 71.89
C LEU A 439 -16.63 -6.35 70.50
N GLU A 440 -17.30 -5.28 70.08
CA GLU A 440 -17.13 -4.67 68.76
C GLU A 440 -15.70 -4.19 68.49
N GLU A 441 -15.09 -3.49 69.46
CA GLU A 441 -13.72 -2.96 69.33
C GLU A 441 -12.66 -4.07 69.13
N ALA A 442 -12.93 -5.27 69.63
CA ALA A 442 -12.05 -6.43 69.49
C ALA A 442 -12.30 -7.25 68.21
N CYS A 443 -13.38 -6.97 67.48
CA CYS A 443 -13.80 -7.77 66.33
C CYS A 443 -13.10 -7.33 65.03
N ILE A 444 -11.82 -7.64 64.93
CA ILE A 444 -10.96 -7.24 63.81
C ILE A 444 -10.36 -8.46 63.12
N GLN A 445 -9.75 -9.35 63.88
CA GLN A 445 -9.06 -10.55 63.40
C GLN A 445 -9.00 -11.61 64.52
N ASP A 446 -9.08 -12.88 64.17
CA ASP A 446 -8.97 -13.97 65.14
C ASP A 446 -7.52 -14.46 65.33
N SER A 447 -7.32 -15.40 66.25
CA SER A 447 -5.99 -15.96 66.57
C SER A 447 -5.30 -16.70 65.42
N GLN A 448 -6.05 -17.11 64.39
CA GLN A 448 -5.52 -17.78 63.20
C GLN A 448 -5.17 -16.79 62.09
N GLY A 449 -5.43 -15.51 62.31
CA GLY A 449 -5.22 -14.46 61.34
C GLY A 449 -6.40 -14.25 60.39
N ASN A 450 -7.56 -14.87 60.61
CA ASN A 450 -8.73 -14.64 59.78
C ASN A 450 -9.34 -13.28 60.10
N LYS A 451 -9.61 -12.47 59.08
CA LYS A 451 -10.27 -11.17 59.26
C LYS A 451 -11.70 -11.39 59.77
N CYS A 452 -12.10 -10.61 60.76
CA CYS A 452 -13.43 -10.62 61.35
C CYS A 452 -14.15 -9.30 61.07
N TYR A 453 -15.48 -9.30 61.20
CA TYR A 453 -16.26 -8.07 61.24
C TYR A 453 -17.43 -8.17 62.22
N TRP A 454 -17.79 -7.03 62.82
CA TRP A 454 -18.89 -6.97 63.77
C TRP A 454 -20.23 -6.85 63.05
N ASN A 455 -21.10 -7.83 63.27
CA ASN A 455 -22.48 -7.81 62.81
C ASN A 455 -23.34 -7.04 63.80
N GLN A 456 -23.75 -5.84 63.40
CA GLN A 456 -24.55 -4.91 64.22
C GLN A 456 -25.97 -5.43 64.51
N VAL A 457 -26.53 -6.28 63.66
CA VAL A 457 -27.88 -6.83 63.82
C VAL A 457 -27.87 -7.95 64.86
N ASP A 458 -26.93 -8.88 64.74
CA ASP A 458 -26.83 -10.03 65.64
C ASP A 458 -26.00 -9.75 66.90
N GLN A 459 -25.38 -8.56 66.98
CA GLN A 459 -24.45 -8.14 68.05
C GLN A 459 -23.36 -9.19 68.31
N LYS A 460 -22.81 -9.73 67.22
CA LYS A 460 -21.81 -10.80 67.22
C LYS A 460 -20.71 -10.51 66.20
N CYS A 461 -19.50 -10.93 66.51
CA CYS A 461 -18.40 -10.92 65.58
C CYS A 461 -18.46 -12.14 64.65
N LEU A 462 -18.19 -11.99 63.35
CA LEU A 462 -18.22 -13.07 62.36
C LEU A 462 -16.95 -13.08 61.49
N GLN A 463 -16.55 -14.26 61.01
CA GLN A 463 -15.36 -14.44 60.15
C GLN A 463 -15.65 -14.08 58.68
N ILE A 464 -14.70 -13.42 58.01
CA ILE A 464 -14.74 -13.11 56.57
C ILE A 464 -14.03 -14.22 55.80
N THR A 465 -14.77 -15.11 55.11
CA THR A 465 -14.15 -16.10 54.19
C THR A 465 -14.29 -15.72 52.71
N THR A 466 -15.40 -15.10 52.33
CA THR A 466 -15.71 -14.64 50.97
C THR A 466 -16.52 -13.36 51.05
N CYS A 467 -16.55 -12.55 49.98
CA CYS A 467 -17.36 -11.34 49.93
C CYS A 467 -18.82 -11.59 50.35
N SER A 468 -19.40 -12.73 49.95
CA SER A 468 -20.78 -13.13 50.28
C SER A 468 -21.11 -13.26 51.77
N LEU A 469 -20.13 -13.41 52.64
CA LEU A 469 -20.36 -13.48 54.10
C LEU A 469 -20.35 -12.10 54.78
N ILE A 470 -19.96 -11.05 54.07
CA ILE A 470 -19.93 -9.69 54.61
C ILE A 470 -21.35 -9.11 54.51
N ASN A 471 -22.03 -8.91 55.64
CA ASN A 471 -23.34 -8.25 55.70
C ASN A 471 -23.27 -6.79 56.19
N ASN A 472 -22.09 -6.17 56.12
CA ASN A 472 -21.85 -4.77 56.46
C ASN A 472 -21.30 -3.99 55.27
N GLN A 473 -22.04 -2.98 54.82
CA GLN A 473 -21.72 -2.12 53.67
C GLN A 473 -20.33 -1.48 53.75
N SER A 474 -19.98 -0.91 54.91
CA SER A 474 -18.70 -0.20 55.11
C SER A 474 -17.47 -1.10 55.05
N LYS A 475 -17.65 -2.42 55.15
CA LYS A 475 -16.57 -3.41 55.17
C LYS A 475 -16.49 -4.25 53.88
N CYS A 476 -17.39 -4.02 52.92
CA CYS A 476 -17.41 -4.72 51.65
C CYS A 476 -16.37 -4.15 50.67
N ILE A 477 -15.09 -4.38 50.96
CA ILE A 477 -13.96 -3.79 50.22
C ILE A 477 -13.10 -4.88 49.58
N THR A 478 -12.61 -5.84 50.36
CA THR A 478 -11.84 -7.01 49.88
C THR A 478 -12.13 -8.24 50.75
N ASP A 479 -12.01 -9.44 50.19
CA ASP A 479 -12.09 -10.69 50.96
C ASP A 479 -10.75 -11.07 51.62
N GLN A 480 -10.69 -12.27 52.22
CA GLN A 480 -9.49 -12.78 52.88
C GLN A 480 -8.28 -13.00 51.95
N PHE A 481 -8.51 -13.17 50.65
CA PHE A 481 -7.47 -13.40 49.64
C PHE A 481 -7.07 -12.10 48.91
N GLY A 482 -7.64 -10.96 49.29
CA GLY A 482 -7.41 -9.67 48.63
C GLY A 482 -8.24 -9.45 47.36
N ILE A 483 -9.26 -10.29 47.12
CA ILE A 483 -10.15 -10.12 45.96
C ILE A 483 -11.09 -8.94 46.26
N PRO A 484 -11.22 -7.96 45.35
CA PRO A 484 -12.10 -6.81 45.56
C PRO A 484 -13.57 -7.24 45.64
N CYS A 485 -14.30 -6.65 46.59
CA CYS A 485 -15.74 -6.86 46.79
C CYS A 485 -16.55 -5.62 46.37
N GLN A 486 -17.86 -5.81 46.13
CA GLN A 486 -18.83 -4.77 45.85
C GLN A 486 -20.08 -4.97 46.68
N TRP A 487 -20.55 -3.90 47.33
CA TRP A 487 -21.84 -3.90 48.00
C TRP A 487 -22.97 -3.62 47.01
N VAL A 488 -24.03 -4.41 47.04
CA VAL A 488 -25.19 -4.29 46.14
C VAL A 488 -26.42 -3.87 46.94
N ASP A 489 -26.80 -2.59 46.82
CA ASP A 489 -27.86 -1.93 47.60
C ASP A 489 -29.29 -2.13 47.08
N GLN A 490 -29.53 -3.00 46.08
CA GLN A 490 -30.84 -3.05 45.38
C GLN A 490 -31.42 -4.45 45.16
N PHE A 491 -32.73 -4.57 45.43
CA PHE A 491 -33.62 -5.70 45.15
C PHE A 491 -33.63 -6.07 43.66
N ILE A 492 -32.72 -6.94 43.23
CA ILE A 492 -32.84 -7.65 41.95
C ILE A 492 -32.99 -9.13 42.28
N ASN A 493 -34.06 -9.77 41.80
CA ASN A 493 -34.33 -11.21 41.94
C ASN A 493 -34.51 -11.72 43.39
N ASN A 494 -35.25 -11.02 44.25
CA ASN A 494 -35.59 -11.47 45.62
C ASN A 494 -34.39 -11.77 46.54
N LEU A 495 -33.20 -11.19 46.31
CA LEU A 495 -32.03 -11.34 47.19
C LEU A 495 -31.82 -10.06 48.05
N LYS A 496 -31.55 -10.27 49.34
CA LYS A 496 -31.27 -9.24 50.37
C LYS A 496 -29.98 -8.46 50.05
N GLU A 497 -29.85 -7.24 50.61
CA GLU A 497 -28.60 -6.47 50.66
C GLU A 497 -27.42 -7.38 51.04
N GLN A 498 -26.43 -7.46 50.17
CA GLN A 498 -25.30 -8.38 50.34
C GLN A 498 -24.05 -7.85 49.65
N CYS A 499 -22.90 -8.22 50.20
CA CYS A 499 -21.61 -8.01 49.59
C CYS A 499 -21.32 -9.15 48.61
N VAL A 500 -20.83 -8.85 47.41
CA VAL A 500 -20.48 -9.85 46.39
C VAL A 500 -19.06 -9.61 45.87
N THR A 501 -18.48 -10.60 45.19
CA THR A 501 -17.21 -10.43 44.50
C THR A 501 -17.35 -9.42 43.37
N LYS A 502 -16.40 -8.49 43.26
CA LYS A 502 -16.39 -7.47 42.22
C LYS A 502 -16.12 -8.10 40.86
N SER A 503 -17.06 -8.00 39.94
CA SER A 503 -16.98 -8.50 38.56
C SER A 503 -17.90 -7.65 37.66
N CYS A 504 -17.85 -7.79 36.33
CA CYS A 504 -18.75 -7.02 35.47
C CYS A 504 -20.23 -7.15 35.87
N SER A 505 -20.66 -8.32 36.35
CA SER A 505 -22.05 -8.56 36.74
C SER A 505 -22.43 -8.03 38.13
N SER A 506 -21.46 -7.64 38.96
CA SER A 506 -21.71 -7.02 40.28
C SER A 506 -21.84 -5.50 40.21
N ALA A 507 -21.70 -4.90 39.03
CA ALA A 507 -21.72 -3.45 38.88
C ALA A 507 -23.07 -2.85 39.30
N PRO A 508 -23.09 -1.74 40.07
CA PRO A 508 -24.32 -1.10 40.51
C PRO A 508 -25.22 -0.64 39.36
N LEU A 509 -26.54 -0.78 39.51
CA LEU A 509 -27.51 -0.39 38.47
C LEU A 509 -27.54 1.11 38.13
N TYR A 510 -27.03 1.97 39.02
CA TYR A 510 -26.93 3.40 38.73
C TYR A 510 -25.82 3.73 37.72
N MET A 511 -24.89 2.80 37.44
CA MET A 511 -23.94 2.94 36.34
C MET A 511 -24.70 2.84 35.02
N LYS A 512 -24.71 3.95 34.28
CA LYS A 512 -25.54 4.13 33.09
C LYS A 512 -24.73 4.53 31.87
N SER A 513 -23.40 4.63 31.99
CA SER A 513 -22.52 4.93 30.86
C SER A 513 -21.52 3.82 30.60
N GLU A 514 -21.18 3.65 29.32
CA GLU A 514 -20.16 2.71 28.86
C GLU A 514 -18.78 3.02 29.46
N LYS A 515 -18.46 4.30 29.67
CA LYS A 515 -17.20 4.73 30.30
C LYS A 515 -17.10 4.23 31.74
N GLU A 516 -18.16 4.41 32.54
CA GLU A 516 -18.19 3.92 33.93
C GLU A 516 -18.02 2.40 33.99
N CYS A 517 -18.63 1.66 33.06
CA CYS A 517 -18.48 0.21 33.01
C CYS A 517 -17.06 -0.24 32.61
N ASN A 518 -16.43 0.42 31.64
CA ASN A 518 -15.06 0.10 31.24
C ASN A 518 -14.04 0.34 32.35
N GLU A 519 -14.28 1.31 33.24
CA GLU A 519 -13.40 1.64 34.38
C GLU A 519 -13.71 0.81 35.64
N TYR A 520 -14.90 0.21 35.74
CA TYR A 520 -15.36 -0.48 36.95
C TYR A 520 -14.55 -1.74 37.32
N TYR A 521 -14.28 -2.60 36.33
CA TYR A 521 -13.51 -3.84 36.51
C TYR A 521 -12.77 -4.20 35.22
N LYS A 522 -11.44 -4.35 35.31
CA LYS A 522 -10.56 -4.65 34.18
C LYS A 522 -9.50 -5.66 34.61
N SER A 523 -9.33 -6.73 33.85
CA SER A 523 -8.20 -7.67 33.96
C SER A 523 -7.63 -7.97 32.57
N ASP A 524 -6.52 -8.69 32.49
CA ASP A 524 -5.89 -9.09 31.21
C ASP A 524 -6.82 -9.94 30.32
N SER A 525 -7.87 -10.53 30.88
CA SER A 525 -8.79 -11.45 30.20
C SER A 525 -10.26 -11.02 30.21
N VAL A 526 -10.63 -9.94 30.92
CA VAL A 526 -12.04 -9.52 31.10
C VAL A 526 -12.19 -8.01 30.95
N GLN A 527 -13.09 -7.61 30.06
CA GLN A 527 -13.53 -6.22 29.85
C GLN A 527 -15.05 -6.12 30.05
N CYS A 528 -15.49 -5.03 30.68
CA CYS A 528 -16.91 -4.80 30.97
C CYS A 528 -17.53 -3.75 30.03
N THR A 529 -18.83 -3.88 29.77
CA THR A 529 -19.65 -2.98 28.96
C THR A 529 -21.01 -2.76 29.62
N LEU A 530 -21.73 -1.71 29.22
CA LEU A 530 -23.04 -1.34 29.74
C LEU A 530 -24.09 -2.44 29.49
N LYS A 531 -24.94 -2.68 30.49
CA LYS A 531 -26.06 -3.62 30.45
C LYS A 531 -27.39 -2.90 30.33
N LYS A 532 -28.33 -3.48 29.57
CA LYS A 532 -29.71 -2.99 29.46
C LYS A 532 -30.39 -2.93 30.84
N GLY A 533 -30.88 -1.75 31.21
CA GLY A 533 -31.50 -1.49 32.51
C GLY A 533 -30.55 -0.98 33.60
N GLY A 534 -29.27 -0.73 33.27
CA GLY A 534 -28.24 -0.26 34.20
C GLY A 534 -27.31 -1.37 34.68
N GLY A 535 -26.14 -0.97 35.19
CA GLY A 535 -25.06 -1.88 35.55
C GLY A 535 -24.25 -2.36 34.34
N CYS A 536 -23.35 -3.31 34.56
CA CYS A 536 -22.39 -3.77 33.55
C CYS A 536 -22.53 -5.27 33.27
N ARG A 537 -21.92 -5.72 32.19
CA ARG A 537 -21.74 -7.13 31.82
C ARG A 537 -20.39 -7.30 31.12
N GLN A 538 -19.95 -8.53 30.89
CA GLN A 538 -18.75 -8.77 30.09
C GLN A 538 -18.99 -8.40 28.62
N LYS A 539 -17.95 -7.89 27.95
CA LYS A 539 -17.97 -7.66 26.50
C LYS A 539 -18.17 -8.97 25.76
N THR A 540 -18.93 -8.88 24.67
CA THR A 540 -19.22 -9.97 23.72
C THR A 540 -18.83 -9.51 22.32
N LEU A 541 -18.99 -10.37 21.31
CA LEU A 541 -18.89 -9.96 19.89
C LEU A 541 -19.92 -8.85 19.58
N CYS A 542 -19.59 -7.93 18.67
CA CYS A 542 -20.46 -6.77 18.33
C CYS A 542 -21.92 -7.19 18.06
N GLU A 543 -22.13 -8.28 17.34
CA GLU A 543 -23.45 -8.81 16.95
C GLU A 543 -24.35 -9.16 18.16
N ASN A 544 -23.75 -9.43 19.32
CA ASN A 544 -24.46 -9.78 20.55
C ASN A 544 -24.74 -8.57 21.45
N VAL A 545 -24.39 -7.36 21.01
CA VAL A 545 -24.61 -6.12 21.75
C VAL A 545 -25.99 -5.54 21.40
N ASP A 546 -26.85 -5.47 22.41
CA ASP A 546 -28.25 -5.03 22.32
C ASP A 546 -28.50 -3.59 22.79
N LEU A 547 -27.44 -2.79 22.99
CA LEU A 547 -27.51 -1.40 23.43
C LEU A 547 -26.62 -0.49 22.58
N ILE A 548 -27.14 0.66 22.16
CA ILE A 548 -26.41 1.64 21.33
C ILE A 548 -25.15 2.17 22.02
N ASP A 549 -25.26 2.57 23.29
CA ASP A 549 -24.14 3.13 24.05
C ASP A 549 -23.04 2.08 24.35
N ALA A 550 -23.39 0.80 24.34
CA ALA A 550 -22.46 -0.32 24.51
C ALA A 550 -21.77 -0.73 23.19
N CYS A 551 -22.25 -0.26 22.05
CA CYS A 551 -21.75 -0.63 20.73
C CYS A 551 -20.50 0.19 20.36
N THR A 552 -19.39 -0.14 21.01
CA THR A 552 -18.12 0.59 20.86
C THR A 552 -17.00 -0.32 20.37
N THR A 553 -16.61 -1.30 21.19
CA THR A 553 -15.61 -2.33 20.86
C THR A 553 -16.04 -3.66 21.45
N ASP A 554 -15.73 -4.75 20.75
CA ASP A 554 -16.03 -6.12 21.18
C ASP A 554 -14.98 -6.71 22.14
N LYS A 555 -15.15 -7.98 22.51
CA LYS A 555 -14.22 -8.71 23.38
C LYS A 555 -12.81 -8.93 22.79
N ASP A 556 -12.67 -8.86 21.47
CA ASP A 556 -11.42 -9.09 20.74
C ASP A 556 -10.72 -7.77 20.35
N GLY A 557 -11.35 -6.63 20.67
CA GLY A 557 -10.84 -5.28 20.40
C GLY A 557 -11.26 -4.69 19.06
N ASN A 558 -12.22 -5.30 18.34
CA ASN A 558 -12.73 -4.75 17.08
C ASN A 558 -13.71 -3.60 17.33
N ASN A 559 -13.67 -2.57 16.48
CA ASN A 559 -14.66 -1.48 16.51
C ASN A 559 -16.06 -1.98 16.09
N CYS A 560 -17.08 -1.52 16.81
CA CYS A 560 -18.47 -1.80 16.53
C CYS A 560 -19.21 -0.52 16.14
N VAL A 561 -20.16 -0.63 15.23
CA VAL A 561 -21.05 0.47 14.79
C VAL A 561 -22.50 0.04 14.96
N TRP A 562 -23.32 0.95 15.49
CA TRP A 562 -24.75 0.73 15.65
C TRP A 562 -25.49 0.99 14.34
N ASP A 563 -26.12 -0.06 13.80
CA ASP A 563 -26.95 0.07 12.60
C ASP A 563 -28.36 0.52 12.97
N GLN A 564 -28.69 1.77 12.63
CA GLN A 564 -30.00 2.35 12.94
C GLN A 564 -31.16 1.66 12.20
N LYS A 565 -30.91 1.03 11.05
CA LYS A 565 -31.97 0.38 10.25
C LYS A 565 -32.35 -0.97 10.84
N THR A 566 -31.37 -1.77 11.24
CA THR A 566 -31.62 -3.09 11.85
C THR A 566 -31.78 -3.00 13.36
N SER A 567 -31.47 -1.85 13.97
CA SER A 567 -31.43 -1.67 15.43
C SER A 567 -30.53 -2.70 16.12
N GLN A 568 -29.42 -3.06 15.47
CA GLN A 568 -28.45 -4.04 15.94
C GLN A 568 -27.04 -3.46 15.87
N CYS A 569 -26.20 -3.83 16.82
CA CYS A 569 -24.77 -3.55 16.78
C CYS A 569 -24.09 -4.56 15.84
N ARG A 570 -23.17 -4.08 15.01
CA ARG A 570 -22.36 -4.94 14.13
C ARG A 570 -20.92 -4.45 14.10
N GLN A 571 -20.02 -5.27 13.58
CA GLN A 571 -18.65 -4.86 13.35
C GLN A 571 -18.60 -3.72 12.31
N GLU A 572 -17.71 -2.76 12.54
CA GLU A 572 -17.45 -1.66 11.60
C GLU A 572 -16.90 -2.22 10.27
N ASN A 573 -17.54 -1.85 9.17
CA ASN A 573 -17.18 -2.31 7.83
C ASN A 573 -16.89 -1.11 6.91
N CYS A 574 -16.44 -1.38 5.69
CA CYS A 574 -16.04 -0.32 4.77
C CYS A 574 -17.16 0.67 4.47
N SER A 575 -18.41 0.22 4.42
CA SER A 575 -19.55 1.08 4.07
C SER A 575 -19.90 2.15 5.10
N ASP A 576 -19.28 2.08 6.28
CA ASP A 576 -19.39 3.07 7.35
C ASP A 576 -18.51 4.30 7.11
N PHE A 577 -17.54 4.22 6.18
CA PHE A 577 -16.63 5.33 5.84
C PHE A 577 -17.03 6.02 4.54
N THR A 578 -16.83 7.34 4.51
CA THR A 578 -17.00 8.17 3.30
C THR A 578 -15.71 8.92 3.05
N GLU A 579 -15.05 8.62 1.94
CA GLU A 579 -13.75 9.16 1.54
C GLU A 579 -13.73 9.36 0.03
N LEU A 580 -13.02 10.40 -0.44
CA LEU A 580 -12.99 10.77 -1.85
C LEU A 580 -11.89 10.06 -2.67
N SER A 581 -11.13 9.16 -2.05
CA SER A 581 -10.05 8.42 -2.71
C SER A 581 -9.87 7.02 -2.14
N TYR A 582 -9.23 6.15 -2.93
CA TYR A 582 -8.78 4.83 -2.48
C TYR A 582 -7.95 4.92 -1.19
N PHE A 583 -6.93 5.79 -1.15
CA PHE A 583 -6.05 5.94 0.00
C PHE A 583 -6.80 6.42 1.25
N GLY A 584 -7.80 7.31 1.07
CA GLY A 584 -8.71 7.69 2.15
C GLY A 584 -9.42 6.47 2.74
N CYS A 585 -10.07 5.66 1.90
CA CYS A 585 -10.75 4.44 2.35
C CYS A 585 -9.81 3.41 2.99
N SER A 586 -8.67 3.14 2.35
CA SER A 586 -7.69 2.14 2.81
C SER A 586 -7.05 2.54 4.14
N SER A 587 -6.89 3.84 4.41
CA SER A 587 -6.38 4.34 5.69
C SER A 587 -7.33 4.09 6.87
N LYS A 588 -8.65 4.00 6.62
CA LYS A 588 -9.64 3.68 7.66
C LYS A 588 -9.62 2.20 8.00
N LYS A 589 -9.55 1.34 6.97
CA LYS A 589 -9.43 -0.10 7.13
C LYS A 589 -8.77 -0.68 5.88
N ALA A 590 -7.72 -1.48 6.08
CA ALA A 590 -6.81 -1.90 5.02
C ALA A 590 -7.50 -2.65 3.86
N ASN A 591 -8.62 -3.33 4.14
CA ASN A 591 -9.41 -4.08 3.15
C ASN A 591 -10.53 -3.25 2.49
N CYS A 592 -10.47 -1.91 2.56
CA CYS A 592 -11.43 -1.03 1.90
C CYS A 592 -10.85 -0.35 0.65
N THR A 593 -11.74 -0.11 -0.31
CA THR A 593 -11.51 0.69 -1.52
C THR A 593 -12.63 1.71 -1.71
N ILE A 594 -12.47 2.59 -2.70
CA ILE A 594 -13.48 3.58 -3.07
C ILE A 594 -14.61 2.91 -3.87
N GLY A 595 -15.84 3.09 -3.40
CA GLY A 595 -17.06 2.71 -4.08
C GLY A 595 -17.74 3.91 -4.75
N GLN A 596 -19.00 3.72 -5.16
CA GLN A 596 -19.80 4.76 -5.78
C GLN A 596 -20.12 5.90 -4.79
N ASN A 597 -20.19 7.13 -5.30
CA ASN A 597 -20.56 8.34 -4.54
C ASN A 597 -19.67 8.62 -3.31
N GLY A 598 -18.40 8.19 -3.33
CA GLY A 598 -17.44 8.44 -2.25
C GLY A 598 -17.65 7.58 -1.00
N LYS A 599 -18.54 6.58 -1.03
CA LYS A 599 -18.62 5.58 0.04
C LYS A 599 -17.54 4.53 -0.13
N CYS A 600 -16.89 4.15 0.97
CA CYS A 600 -15.93 3.06 0.93
C CYS A 600 -16.65 1.71 0.84
N VAL A 601 -16.04 0.74 0.16
CA VAL A 601 -16.54 -0.63 -0.02
C VAL A 601 -15.42 -1.63 0.22
N GLU A 602 -15.76 -2.88 0.50
CA GLU A 602 -14.75 -3.93 0.68
C GLU A 602 -14.03 -4.23 -0.64
N LEU A 603 -12.76 -4.63 -0.54
CA LEU A 603 -11.99 -5.10 -1.67
C LEU A 603 -12.67 -6.32 -2.31
N GLN A 604 -12.64 -6.37 -3.63
CA GLN A 604 -13.06 -7.50 -4.47
C GLN A 604 -11.90 -7.83 -5.41
N GLU A 605 -12.00 -8.91 -6.16
CA GLU A 605 -11.02 -9.18 -7.23
C GLU A 605 -11.07 -8.06 -8.28
N CYS A 606 -9.93 -7.72 -8.88
CA CYS A 606 -9.86 -6.63 -9.87
C CYS A 606 -10.89 -6.80 -10.98
N SER A 607 -11.11 -8.04 -11.44
CA SER A 607 -12.09 -8.39 -12.48
C SER A 607 -13.55 -8.05 -12.14
N SER A 608 -13.87 -7.84 -10.86
CA SER A 608 -15.21 -7.50 -10.37
C SER A 608 -15.51 -6.00 -10.44
N TYR A 609 -14.51 -5.16 -10.67
CA TYR A 609 -14.71 -3.72 -10.79
C TYR A 609 -15.15 -3.32 -12.21
N PHE A 610 -16.34 -2.74 -12.32
CA PHE A 610 -16.93 -2.27 -13.58
C PHE A 610 -16.73 -0.77 -13.82
N ASN A 611 -15.92 -0.10 -13.01
CA ASN A 611 -15.67 1.33 -13.14
C ASN A 611 -14.20 1.67 -12.83
N LYS A 612 -13.70 2.71 -13.51
CA LYS A 612 -12.31 3.17 -13.44
C LYS A 612 -11.89 3.59 -12.03
N ILE A 613 -12.75 4.26 -11.26
CA ILE A 613 -12.38 4.80 -9.95
C ILE A 613 -12.19 3.72 -8.87
N SER A 614 -12.93 2.61 -8.95
CA SER A 614 -12.76 1.46 -8.05
C SER A 614 -11.60 0.54 -8.46
N CYS A 615 -11.15 0.60 -9.73
CA CYS A 615 -10.07 -0.21 -10.27
C CYS A 615 -8.69 0.30 -9.84
N VAL A 616 -8.37 0.14 -8.55
CA VAL A 616 -7.08 0.59 -7.98
C VAL A 616 -6.31 -0.58 -7.38
N ARG A 617 -6.97 -1.33 -6.50
CA ARG A 617 -6.43 -2.53 -5.86
C ARG A 617 -7.59 -3.46 -5.55
N GLY A 618 -7.38 -4.74 -5.75
CA GLY A 618 -8.30 -5.81 -5.41
C GLY A 618 -7.74 -6.73 -4.33
N THR A 619 -8.48 -7.79 -4.03
CA THR A 619 -8.02 -8.88 -3.15
C THR A 619 -6.90 -9.71 -3.77
N ASP A 620 -6.81 -9.69 -5.10
CA ASP A 620 -5.87 -10.40 -5.96
C ASP A 620 -4.61 -9.58 -6.32
N GLY A 621 -4.60 -8.26 -6.08
CA GLY A 621 -3.40 -7.44 -6.29
C GLY A 621 -3.71 -6.00 -6.69
N ILE A 622 -2.74 -5.36 -7.33
CA ILE A 622 -2.92 -4.02 -7.90
C ILE A 622 -3.71 -4.15 -9.19
N CYS A 623 -4.59 -3.18 -9.47
CA CYS A 623 -5.43 -3.22 -10.65
C CYS A 623 -5.02 -2.20 -11.73
N LEU A 624 -5.33 -2.55 -12.97
CA LEU A 624 -5.18 -1.71 -14.16
C LEU A 624 -6.53 -1.63 -14.89
N TRP A 625 -7.01 -0.41 -15.14
CA TRP A 625 -8.21 -0.17 -15.93
C TRP A 625 -7.86 -0.01 -17.40
N ILE A 626 -8.57 -0.70 -18.29
CA ILE A 626 -8.40 -0.62 -19.75
C ILE A 626 -9.71 -0.13 -20.35
N GLU A 627 -9.71 1.04 -20.99
CA GLU A 627 -10.94 1.75 -21.41
C GLU A 627 -11.69 1.07 -22.57
N ASP A 628 -10.99 0.40 -23.48
CA ASP A 628 -11.58 -0.27 -24.65
C ASP A 628 -11.24 -1.76 -24.71
N TYR A 629 -11.83 -2.55 -23.82
CA TYR A 629 -11.64 -3.99 -23.77
C TYR A 629 -12.90 -4.77 -24.20
N LYS A 630 -12.88 -5.34 -25.41
CA LYS A 630 -13.99 -6.08 -26.06
C LYS A 630 -15.29 -5.25 -26.17
N ASP A 631 -15.81 -5.09 -27.38
CA ASP A 631 -17.03 -4.29 -27.67
C ASP A 631 -16.96 -2.81 -27.24
N GLY A 632 -15.77 -2.24 -27.02
CA GLY A 632 -15.57 -0.84 -26.61
C GLY A 632 -16.02 -0.53 -25.17
N LYS A 633 -16.07 -1.53 -24.29
CA LYS A 633 -16.38 -1.34 -22.86
C LYS A 633 -15.10 -1.42 -22.03
N GLY A 634 -14.99 -0.57 -21.01
CA GLY A 634 -13.85 -0.61 -20.11
C GLY A 634 -13.89 -1.79 -19.14
N ALA A 635 -12.73 -2.35 -18.80
CA ALA A 635 -12.59 -3.47 -17.87
C ALA A 635 -11.36 -3.32 -16.96
N CYS A 636 -11.42 -3.95 -15.79
CA CYS A 636 -10.38 -3.91 -14.77
C CYS A 636 -9.65 -5.27 -14.67
N PHE A 637 -8.33 -5.24 -14.55
CA PHE A 637 -7.49 -6.44 -14.49
C PHE A 637 -6.47 -6.35 -13.36
N GLN A 638 -6.12 -7.49 -12.77
CA GLN A 638 -4.93 -7.56 -11.92
C GLN A 638 -3.69 -7.28 -12.78
N PHE A 639 -2.81 -6.39 -12.31
CA PHE A 639 -1.61 -6.01 -13.02
C PHE A 639 -0.50 -5.59 -12.04
N ASP A 640 0.48 -6.46 -11.86
CA ASP A 640 1.75 -6.17 -11.18
C ASP A 640 2.93 -5.98 -12.14
N SER A 641 2.79 -6.50 -13.35
CA SER A 641 3.80 -6.62 -14.40
C SER A 641 3.09 -7.09 -15.68
N CYS A 642 3.78 -7.08 -16.83
CA CYS A 642 3.21 -7.66 -18.04
C CYS A 642 2.80 -9.13 -17.83
N GLN A 643 3.54 -9.89 -17.03
CA GLN A 643 3.31 -11.33 -16.78
C GLN A 643 1.99 -11.65 -16.05
N SER A 644 1.34 -10.65 -15.45
CA SER A 644 -0.02 -10.78 -14.91
C SER A 644 -1.05 -11.17 -15.98
N LEU A 645 -0.84 -10.74 -17.24
CA LEU A 645 -1.81 -10.89 -18.31
C LEU A 645 -1.54 -12.14 -19.15
N LYS A 646 -2.52 -13.04 -19.25
CA LYS A 646 -2.42 -14.29 -20.02
C LYS A 646 -2.86 -14.13 -21.48
N TRP A 647 -2.50 -13.02 -22.10
CA TRP A 647 -2.81 -12.73 -23.49
C TRP A 647 -1.70 -13.22 -24.42
N LYS A 648 -2.07 -13.59 -25.63
CA LYS A 648 -1.19 -14.37 -26.54
C LYS A 648 -0.68 -13.56 -27.72
N THR A 649 -1.11 -12.30 -27.84
CA THR A 649 -0.78 -11.44 -28.96
C THR A 649 -0.15 -10.14 -28.46
N ASP A 650 0.82 -9.62 -29.21
CA ASP A 650 1.45 -8.32 -28.89
C ASP A 650 0.39 -7.21 -28.82
N ALA A 651 -0.54 -7.16 -29.78
CA ALA A 651 -1.61 -6.16 -29.82
C ALA A 651 -2.47 -6.14 -28.54
N GLU A 652 -2.83 -7.31 -28.00
CA GLU A 652 -3.52 -7.38 -26.70
C GLU A 652 -2.61 -6.86 -25.58
N CYS A 653 -1.37 -7.34 -25.48
CA CYS A 653 -0.43 -6.91 -24.44
C CYS A 653 -0.15 -5.40 -24.46
N LYS A 654 -0.12 -4.78 -25.64
CA LYS A 654 0.03 -3.33 -25.82
C LYS A 654 -1.16 -2.52 -25.30
N LEU A 655 -2.34 -3.13 -25.14
CA LEU A 655 -3.47 -2.47 -24.47
C LEU A 655 -3.14 -2.10 -23.01
N ALA A 656 -2.29 -2.89 -22.35
CA ALA A 656 -1.88 -2.67 -20.97
C ALA A 656 -0.64 -1.76 -20.85
N SER A 657 0.33 -1.90 -21.75
CA SER A 657 1.45 -0.97 -21.85
C SER A 657 2.24 -1.17 -23.14
N ASN A 658 2.76 -0.08 -23.69
CA ASN A 658 3.71 -0.13 -24.81
C ASN A 658 5.02 -0.84 -24.46
N SER A 659 5.31 -1.04 -23.18
CA SER A 659 6.47 -1.82 -22.70
C SER A 659 6.18 -3.30 -22.48
N CYS A 660 5.00 -3.79 -22.85
CA CYS A 660 4.66 -5.21 -22.89
C CYS A 660 4.69 -5.77 -24.32
N THR A 661 4.98 -7.05 -24.45
CA THR A 661 4.81 -7.89 -25.65
C THR A 661 4.35 -9.28 -25.21
N THR A 662 4.33 -10.30 -26.08
CA THR A 662 3.92 -11.67 -25.75
C THR A 662 5.05 -12.69 -25.95
N ASP A 663 5.03 -13.79 -25.19
CA ASP A 663 5.86 -14.99 -25.44
C ASP A 663 5.09 -16.12 -26.16
N GLY A 664 3.88 -15.82 -26.61
CA GLY A 664 2.94 -16.75 -27.26
C GLY A 664 2.01 -17.46 -26.27
N GLN A 665 2.25 -17.35 -24.96
CA GLN A 665 1.38 -17.90 -23.92
C GLN A 665 0.79 -16.80 -23.01
N GLN A 666 1.59 -15.80 -22.69
CA GLN A 666 1.24 -14.68 -21.83
C GLN A 666 1.98 -13.40 -22.26
N CYS A 667 1.64 -12.28 -21.65
CA CYS A 667 2.39 -11.06 -21.84
C CYS A 667 3.70 -11.10 -21.04
N VAL A 668 4.73 -10.47 -21.58
CA VAL A 668 6.07 -10.33 -20.99
C VAL A 668 6.60 -8.92 -21.27
N PRO A 669 7.49 -8.37 -20.46
CA PRO A 669 8.13 -7.09 -20.76
C PRO A 669 8.93 -7.15 -22.07
N ILE A 670 8.98 -6.04 -22.80
CA ILE A 670 9.84 -5.93 -23.98
C ILE A 670 11.32 -6.07 -23.59
N THR A 671 12.13 -6.48 -24.56
CA THR A 671 13.60 -6.54 -24.48
C THR A 671 14.17 -5.95 -25.77
N GLU A 672 15.50 -5.92 -25.94
CA GLU A 672 16.08 -5.63 -27.25
C GLU A 672 15.61 -6.66 -28.28
N CYS A 673 15.42 -6.27 -29.54
CA CYS A 673 14.92 -7.17 -30.59
C CYS A 673 15.72 -8.48 -30.70
N ARG A 674 17.04 -8.47 -30.49
CA ARG A 674 17.87 -9.70 -30.51
C ARG A 674 17.64 -10.66 -29.34
N SER A 675 17.08 -10.16 -28.24
CA SER A 675 16.78 -10.92 -27.02
C SER A 675 15.31 -11.32 -26.91
N THR A 676 14.44 -10.76 -27.76
CA THR A 676 13.02 -11.06 -27.73
C THR A 676 12.73 -12.43 -28.34
N ASN A 677 11.58 -12.98 -27.97
CA ASN A 677 11.12 -14.24 -28.52
C ASN A 677 10.52 -14.02 -29.92
N VAL A 678 10.43 -15.11 -30.70
CA VAL A 678 9.85 -15.10 -32.06
C VAL A 678 8.44 -15.68 -32.12
N ASN A 679 7.82 -15.95 -30.96
CA ASN A 679 6.48 -16.49 -30.82
C ASN A 679 5.49 -15.34 -30.56
N GLY A 680 5.37 -14.44 -31.52
CA GLY A 680 4.49 -13.25 -31.42
C GLY A 680 5.12 -12.04 -30.75
N GLY A 681 6.25 -12.18 -30.05
CA GLY A 681 6.93 -11.07 -29.35
C GLY A 681 7.92 -10.24 -30.17
N CYS A 682 8.18 -10.63 -31.43
CA CYS A 682 9.12 -9.93 -32.33
C CYS A 682 8.42 -8.79 -33.06
N VAL A 683 7.97 -7.77 -32.33
CA VAL A 683 7.24 -6.61 -32.87
C VAL A 683 7.95 -5.31 -32.51
N THR A 684 8.06 -4.99 -31.21
CA THR A 684 8.75 -3.81 -30.73
C THR A 684 9.66 -4.19 -29.56
N GLY A 685 10.92 -3.76 -29.63
CA GLY A 685 11.92 -3.91 -28.58
C GLY A 685 12.29 -2.57 -27.95
N THR A 686 13.16 -2.62 -26.94
CA THR A 686 13.70 -1.41 -26.29
C THR A 686 14.56 -0.57 -27.25
N ASP A 687 15.01 -1.17 -28.36
CA ASP A 687 15.83 -0.56 -29.42
C ASP A 687 15.05 -0.16 -30.68
N GLY A 688 13.71 -0.30 -30.68
CA GLY A 688 12.80 0.12 -31.74
C GLY A 688 11.93 -1.01 -32.31
N GLU A 689 11.38 -0.81 -33.51
CA GLU A 689 10.67 -1.85 -34.25
C GLU A 689 11.59 -3.04 -34.55
N CYS A 690 11.02 -4.24 -34.52
CA CYS A 690 11.72 -5.50 -34.74
C CYS A 690 11.26 -6.16 -36.04
N ILE A 691 12.11 -7.02 -36.61
CA ILE A 691 11.80 -7.88 -37.74
C ILE A 691 12.26 -9.29 -37.47
N GLN A 692 11.39 -10.23 -37.78
CA GLN A 692 11.65 -11.66 -37.66
C GLN A 692 12.20 -12.21 -38.97
N SER A 693 13.22 -13.08 -38.91
CA SER A 693 13.70 -13.80 -40.09
C SER A 693 14.31 -15.16 -39.75
N VAL A 694 14.66 -15.91 -40.78
CA VAL A 694 15.48 -17.13 -40.74
C VAL A 694 16.90 -16.82 -41.21
N ALA A 695 17.88 -17.67 -40.88
CA ALA A 695 19.28 -17.41 -41.23
C ALA A 695 19.56 -17.29 -42.75
N GLN A 696 18.75 -17.98 -43.57
CA GLN A 696 18.80 -17.97 -45.04
C GLN A 696 17.51 -18.57 -45.60
N LEU A 697 17.25 -18.37 -46.89
CA LEU A 697 16.11 -18.95 -47.61
C LEU A 697 16.04 -20.47 -47.38
N ASN A 698 14.85 -21.02 -47.10
CA ASN A 698 14.63 -22.45 -46.83
C ASN A 698 15.44 -23.04 -45.64
N SER A 699 15.88 -22.22 -44.69
CA SER A 699 16.57 -22.69 -43.50
C SER A 699 15.64 -23.42 -42.53
N ASN A 700 16.07 -24.58 -42.02
CA ASN A 700 15.40 -25.32 -40.94
C ASN A 700 15.84 -24.84 -39.53
N GLN A 701 16.69 -23.81 -39.45
CA GLN A 701 17.11 -23.22 -38.18
C GLN A 701 15.95 -22.44 -37.54
N PRO A 702 15.91 -22.32 -36.19
CA PRO A 702 14.90 -21.52 -35.52
C PRO A 702 14.90 -20.06 -36.01
N LYS A 703 13.72 -19.48 -36.10
CA LYS A 703 13.50 -18.07 -36.41
C LYS A 703 14.27 -17.19 -35.41
N THR A 704 14.81 -16.08 -35.89
CA THR A 704 15.54 -15.07 -35.11
C THR A 704 14.86 -13.72 -35.22
N CYS A 705 14.92 -12.92 -34.16
CA CYS A 705 14.42 -11.55 -34.15
C CYS A 705 15.59 -10.55 -34.15
N SER A 706 15.44 -9.44 -34.86
CA SER A 706 16.45 -8.39 -34.98
C SER A 706 15.80 -7.02 -35.15
N LYS A 707 16.56 -5.94 -34.97
CA LYS A 707 16.05 -4.58 -35.17
C LYS A 707 15.66 -4.36 -36.64
N PHE A 708 14.48 -3.81 -36.87
CA PHE A 708 14.02 -3.47 -38.22
C PHE A 708 14.85 -2.32 -38.81
N ILE A 709 15.41 -2.56 -40.00
CA ILE A 709 16.13 -1.55 -40.79
C ILE A 709 15.40 -1.36 -42.13
N ASN A 710 15.08 -2.47 -42.79
CA ASN A 710 14.28 -2.56 -44.00
C ASN A 710 13.86 -4.03 -44.19
N CYS A 711 13.00 -4.30 -45.17
CA CYS A 711 12.48 -5.64 -45.40
C CYS A 711 13.49 -6.63 -46.02
N SER A 712 14.60 -6.15 -46.60
CA SER A 712 15.58 -7.03 -47.26
C SER A 712 16.34 -7.94 -46.29
N THR A 713 16.27 -7.67 -44.99
CA THR A 713 16.82 -8.54 -43.94
C THR A 713 15.93 -9.75 -43.62
N ALA A 714 14.74 -9.85 -44.25
CA ALA A 714 13.85 -10.99 -44.08
C ALA A 714 13.87 -11.93 -45.29
N TYR A 715 14.29 -13.17 -45.08
CA TYR A 715 14.43 -14.20 -46.13
C TYR A 715 13.19 -15.09 -46.28
N TYR A 716 12.05 -14.50 -46.61
CA TYR A 716 10.80 -15.21 -46.93
C TYR A 716 10.33 -14.96 -48.36
N LEU A 717 9.70 -15.95 -48.98
CA LEU A 717 9.27 -15.86 -50.40
C LEU A 717 7.79 -15.54 -50.56
N THR A 718 6.97 -15.67 -49.52
CA THR A 718 5.53 -15.40 -49.60
C THR A 718 5.17 -14.05 -49.01
N HIS A 719 4.09 -13.45 -49.50
CA HIS A 719 3.59 -12.18 -48.97
C HIS A 719 3.19 -12.33 -47.50
N GLU A 720 2.52 -13.42 -47.16
CA GLU A 720 2.07 -13.73 -45.80
C GLU A 720 3.24 -13.80 -44.82
N GLU A 721 4.30 -14.56 -45.14
CA GLU A 721 5.48 -14.65 -44.27
C GLU A 721 6.23 -13.30 -44.17
N CYS A 722 6.28 -12.52 -45.25
CA CYS A 722 6.88 -11.18 -45.20
C CYS A 722 6.07 -10.22 -44.33
N GLN A 723 4.74 -10.29 -44.38
CA GLN A 723 3.85 -9.52 -43.50
C GLN A 723 3.97 -9.95 -42.04
N GLU A 724 4.08 -11.26 -41.78
CA GLU A 724 4.39 -11.79 -40.45
C GLU A 724 5.77 -11.32 -39.96
N ALA A 725 6.75 -11.19 -40.86
CA ALA A 725 8.07 -10.69 -40.52
C ALA A 725 8.02 -9.23 -40.05
N HIS A 726 7.30 -8.39 -40.79
CA HIS A 726 7.02 -7.00 -40.45
C HIS A 726 5.88 -6.42 -41.34
N PRO A 727 4.95 -5.60 -40.81
CA PRO A 727 3.79 -5.11 -41.57
C PRO A 727 4.10 -4.28 -42.82
N PHE A 728 5.29 -3.68 -42.90
CA PHE A 728 5.71 -2.87 -44.05
C PHE A 728 6.42 -3.68 -45.16
N CYS A 729 6.40 -5.00 -45.08
CA CYS A 729 7.13 -5.88 -45.98
C CYS A 729 6.23 -6.71 -46.88
N THR A 730 6.59 -6.84 -48.15
CA THR A 730 5.99 -7.78 -49.10
C THR A 730 7.08 -8.65 -49.72
N THR A 731 6.74 -9.75 -50.39
CA THR A 731 7.74 -10.59 -51.06
C THR A 731 8.33 -9.87 -52.28
N ASN A 732 9.61 -10.10 -52.56
CA ASN A 732 10.25 -9.69 -53.81
C ASN A 732 10.18 -10.77 -54.91
N GLY A 733 9.61 -11.95 -54.61
CA GLY A 733 9.44 -13.07 -55.55
C GLY A 733 10.70 -13.89 -55.86
N GLU A 734 11.89 -13.47 -55.39
CA GLU A 734 13.17 -14.07 -55.79
C GLU A 734 14.04 -14.50 -54.61
N THR A 735 14.33 -13.59 -53.68
CA THR A 735 15.38 -13.76 -52.65
C THR A 735 14.92 -13.46 -51.22
N GLY A 736 13.74 -12.88 -51.04
CA GLY A 736 13.28 -12.49 -49.72
C GLY A 736 12.17 -11.42 -49.76
N CYS A 737 12.08 -10.65 -48.68
CA CYS A 737 11.13 -9.56 -48.57
C CYS A 737 11.70 -8.24 -49.10
N ARG A 738 10.80 -7.31 -49.41
CA ARG A 738 11.06 -5.93 -49.84
C ARG A 738 10.05 -4.99 -49.21
N ASP A 739 10.38 -3.70 -49.16
CA ASP A 739 9.47 -2.69 -48.63
C ASP A 739 8.24 -2.56 -49.54
N ILE A 740 7.07 -2.35 -48.93
CA ILE A 740 5.83 -2.04 -49.65
C ILE A 740 5.99 -0.70 -50.37
N THR A 741 5.59 -0.65 -51.64
CA THR A 741 5.59 0.55 -52.48
C THR A 741 4.23 0.74 -53.16
N SER A 742 4.06 1.77 -53.97
CA SER A 742 2.85 1.88 -54.81
C SER A 742 2.80 0.72 -55.82
N CYS A 743 1.60 0.26 -56.19
CA CYS A 743 1.42 -0.97 -56.99
C CYS A 743 2.22 -0.95 -58.30
N GLY A 744 2.30 0.21 -58.97
CA GLY A 744 3.05 0.37 -60.23
C GLY A 744 4.55 0.09 -60.18
N TYR A 745 5.15 -0.03 -58.98
CA TYR A 745 6.57 -0.36 -58.82
C TYR A 745 6.85 -1.85 -58.61
N TYR A 746 5.81 -2.71 -58.58
CA TYR A 746 5.98 -4.15 -58.54
C TYR A 746 6.19 -4.70 -59.95
N GLN A 747 7.34 -5.37 -60.13
CA GLN A 747 7.76 -5.91 -61.43
C GLN A 747 7.44 -7.41 -61.58
N VAL A 748 7.07 -8.08 -60.49
CA VAL A 748 6.74 -9.49 -60.46
C VAL A 748 5.37 -9.70 -59.82
N LYS A 749 4.64 -10.72 -60.29
CA LYS A 749 3.27 -11.02 -59.88
C LYS A 749 3.16 -11.29 -58.39
N GLU A 750 4.13 -12.01 -57.84
CA GLU A 750 4.18 -12.40 -56.43
C GLU A 750 4.25 -11.19 -55.49
N SER A 751 4.84 -10.07 -55.92
CA SER A 751 4.92 -8.84 -55.11
C SER A 751 3.62 -8.02 -55.11
N CYS A 752 2.74 -8.24 -56.10
CA CYS A 752 1.57 -7.40 -56.39
C CYS A 752 0.38 -7.67 -55.45
N ASN A 753 0.52 -7.33 -54.16
CA ASN A 753 -0.50 -7.60 -53.14
C ASN A 753 -1.13 -6.32 -52.57
N ILE A 754 -0.31 -5.40 -52.06
CA ILE A 754 -0.76 -4.19 -51.34
C ILE A 754 0.13 -2.99 -51.64
N ASN A 755 -0.44 -1.79 -51.51
CA ASN A 755 0.30 -0.54 -51.69
C ASN A 755 0.68 0.12 -50.36
N ASN A 756 1.55 1.12 -50.43
CA ASN A 756 2.06 1.84 -49.26
C ASN A 756 1.10 2.88 -48.66
N GLN A 757 -0.06 3.11 -49.29
CA GLN A 757 -1.09 4.04 -48.80
C GLN A 757 -2.14 3.35 -47.93
N GLY A 758 -2.27 2.02 -48.06
CA GLY A 758 -3.31 1.26 -47.39
C GLY A 758 -4.71 1.68 -47.83
N GLN A 759 -5.71 1.32 -47.04
CA GLN A 759 -7.09 1.74 -47.31
C GLN A 759 -7.24 3.24 -47.03
N PHE A 760 -7.68 3.99 -48.03
CA PHE A 760 -7.92 5.43 -47.90
C PHE A 760 -9.42 5.73 -47.87
N LYS A 761 -9.84 6.51 -46.87
CA LYS A 761 -11.21 6.98 -46.70
C LYS A 761 -11.28 8.49 -46.90
N ASP A 762 -12.37 8.97 -47.48
CA ASP A 762 -12.64 10.41 -47.58
C ASP A 762 -13.12 11.01 -46.24
N GLU A 763 -13.40 12.32 -46.22
CA GLU A 763 -13.88 13.07 -45.05
C GLU A 763 -15.22 12.53 -44.48
N ASN A 764 -15.98 11.78 -45.27
CA ASN A 764 -17.26 11.18 -44.89
C ASN A 764 -17.11 9.71 -44.45
N GLY A 765 -15.89 9.20 -44.34
CA GLY A 765 -15.60 7.81 -43.94
C GLY A 765 -15.79 6.79 -45.06
N SER A 766 -16.00 7.24 -46.29
CA SER A 766 -16.22 6.41 -47.47
C SER A 766 -14.90 5.94 -48.09
N ILE A 767 -14.78 4.64 -48.41
CA ILE A 767 -13.53 4.05 -48.95
C ILE A 767 -13.38 4.43 -50.42
N ILE A 768 -12.30 5.13 -50.77
CA ILE A 768 -11.98 5.53 -52.16
C ILE A 768 -10.75 4.80 -52.73
N SER A 769 -10.01 4.09 -51.89
CA SER A 769 -8.96 3.15 -52.30
C SER A 769 -8.93 1.99 -51.32
N THR A 770 -8.86 0.75 -51.84
CA THR A 770 -8.80 -0.45 -51.01
C THR A 770 -7.42 -0.70 -50.41
N GLY A 771 -6.38 -0.04 -50.95
CA GLY A 771 -4.98 -0.30 -50.60
C GLY A 771 -4.41 -1.60 -51.18
N LYS A 772 -5.18 -2.34 -51.98
CA LYS A 772 -4.79 -3.60 -52.62
C LYS A 772 -4.30 -3.38 -54.04
N CYS A 773 -3.41 -4.27 -54.49
CA CYS A 773 -2.92 -4.30 -55.85
C CYS A 773 -3.51 -5.47 -56.64
N THR A 774 -3.67 -5.27 -57.94
CA THR A 774 -4.09 -6.30 -58.90
C THR A 774 -3.04 -6.43 -60.01
N TRP A 775 -2.65 -7.66 -60.33
CA TRP A 775 -1.78 -7.95 -61.47
C TRP A 775 -2.58 -7.96 -62.76
N ASP A 776 -2.19 -7.13 -63.72
CA ASP A 776 -2.78 -7.09 -65.04
C ASP A 776 -2.08 -8.09 -65.96
N GLU A 777 -2.77 -9.18 -66.31
CA GLU A 777 -2.22 -10.23 -67.17
C GLU A 777 -1.99 -9.76 -68.61
N GLN A 778 -2.67 -8.71 -69.08
CA GLN A 778 -2.51 -8.21 -70.44
C GLN A 778 -1.28 -7.32 -70.56
N ASP A 779 -1.12 -6.39 -69.62
CA ASP A 779 -0.01 -5.42 -69.62
C ASP A 779 1.24 -5.92 -68.89
N GLN A 780 1.17 -7.10 -68.25
CA GLN A 780 2.24 -7.69 -67.44
C GLN A 780 2.79 -6.70 -66.41
N ASN A 781 1.89 -5.95 -65.78
CA ASN A 781 2.21 -4.93 -64.79
C ASN A 781 1.28 -5.03 -63.57
N CYS A 782 1.67 -4.38 -62.49
CA CYS A 782 0.86 -4.29 -61.29
C CYS A 782 0.23 -2.90 -61.17
N ARG A 783 -1.06 -2.84 -60.82
CA ARG A 783 -1.82 -1.59 -60.63
C ARG A 783 -2.68 -1.64 -59.37
N ASP A 784 -3.21 -0.49 -58.95
CA ASP A 784 -4.18 -0.46 -57.86
C ASP A 784 -5.46 -1.21 -58.26
N GLN A 785 -6.11 -1.82 -57.26
CA GLN A 785 -7.38 -2.52 -57.46
C GLN A 785 -8.50 -1.53 -57.82
N ILE A 786 -9.21 -1.80 -58.91
CA ILE A 786 -10.32 -0.96 -59.43
C ILE A 786 -11.65 -1.72 -59.38
N CYS A 787 -12.78 -1.04 -59.66
CA CYS A 787 -14.11 -1.65 -59.59
C CYS A 787 -14.22 -2.97 -60.37
N SER A 788 -13.65 -3.04 -61.58
CA SER A 788 -13.76 -4.22 -62.45
C SER A 788 -13.04 -5.47 -61.92
N ASP A 789 -12.15 -5.31 -60.95
CA ASP A 789 -11.44 -6.41 -60.30
C ASP A 789 -12.30 -7.08 -59.21
N LEU A 790 -13.42 -6.47 -58.83
CA LEU A 790 -14.31 -6.92 -57.76
C LEU A 790 -15.46 -7.76 -58.35
N ILE A 791 -15.56 -9.03 -57.96
CA ILE A 791 -16.52 -10.01 -58.52
C ILE A 791 -17.82 -10.09 -57.69
N PHE A 792 -18.15 -9.03 -56.95
CA PHE A 792 -19.37 -8.97 -56.15
C PHE A 792 -20.60 -8.76 -57.04
N LYS A 793 -21.73 -9.36 -56.65
CA LYS A 793 -22.96 -9.33 -57.46
C LYS A 793 -24.01 -8.36 -56.91
N SER A 794 -23.95 -8.00 -55.63
CA SER A 794 -24.92 -7.07 -55.03
C SER A 794 -24.41 -5.63 -55.06
N GLU A 795 -25.35 -4.68 -55.11
CA GLU A 795 -25.05 -3.25 -55.05
C GLU A 795 -24.46 -2.85 -53.69
N GLU A 796 -24.96 -3.46 -52.61
CA GLU A 796 -24.46 -3.23 -51.26
C GLU A 796 -22.98 -3.60 -51.14
N GLU A 797 -22.57 -4.78 -51.63
CA GLU A 797 -21.17 -5.23 -51.58
C GLU A 797 -20.23 -4.33 -52.40
N CYS A 798 -20.64 -3.92 -53.60
CA CYS A 798 -19.83 -3.06 -54.46
C CYS A 798 -19.65 -1.64 -53.88
N SER A 799 -20.75 -1.05 -53.38
CA SER A 799 -20.74 0.31 -52.84
C SER A 799 -20.02 0.44 -51.49
N GLU A 800 -19.93 -0.64 -50.70
CA GLU A 800 -19.18 -0.66 -49.43
C GLU A 800 -17.67 -0.77 -49.61
N ILE A 801 -17.20 -1.53 -50.60
CA ILE A 801 -15.76 -1.74 -50.85
C ILE A 801 -15.10 -0.48 -51.41
N LEU A 802 -15.74 0.15 -52.40
CA LEU A 802 -15.28 1.35 -53.07
C LEU A 802 -16.49 2.22 -53.41
N THR A 803 -16.53 3.45 -52.91
CA THR A 803 -17.74 4.27 -53.02
C THR A 803 -18.03 4.79 -54.42
N ASN A 804 -17.04 4.75 -55.31
CA ASN A 804 -17.20 5.01 -56.73
C ASN A 804 -17.65 3.77 -57.54
N CYS A 805 -17.93 2.62 -56.92
CA CYS A 805 -18.36 1.40 -57.62
C CYS A 805 -19.85 1.08 -57.40
N THR A 806 -20.50 0.50 -58.42
CA THR A 806 -21.88 -0.03 -58.42
C THR A 806 -21.89 -1.42 -59.06
N SER A 807 -22.90 -2.25 -58.80
CA SER A 807 -22.99 -3.60 -59.37
C SER A 807 -23.61 -3.62 -60.76
N ASP A 808 -23.08 -4.44 -61.67
CA ASP A 808 -23.74 -4.81 -62.93
C ASP A 808 -24.55 -6.13 -62.85
N GLY A 809 -24.64 -6.72 -61.66
CA GLY A 809 -25.28 -8.03 -61.40
C GLY A 809 -24.35 -9.23 -61.55
N GLN A 810 -23.12 -9.03 -62.06
CA GLN A 810 -22.06 -10.04 -62.12
C GLN A 810 -20.77 -9.60 -61.42
N ARG A 811 -20.42 -8.32 -61.50
CA ARG A 811 -19.19 -7.69 -61.01
C ARG A 811 -19.43 -6.20 -60.73
N CYS A 812 -18.49 -5.58 -60.01
CA CYS A 812 -18.56 -4.14 -59.79
C CYS A 812 -18.05 -3.37 -61.01
N VAL A 813 -18.64 -2.21 -61.25
CA VAL A 813 -18.30 -1.25 -62.31
C VAL A 813 -18.29 0.16 -61.73
N GLU A 814 -17.61 1.09 -62.38
CA GLU A 814 -17.60 2.48 -61.91
C GLU A 814 -18.98 3.13 -62.01
N LYS A 815 -19.33 3.90 -60.98
CA LYS A 815 -20.54 4.74 -60.96
C LYS A 815 -20.43 5.81 -62.03
N GLN A 816 -21.56 6.08 -62.66
CA GLN A 816 -21.74 7.23 -63.54
C GLN A 816 -22.80 8.15 -62.93
N SER A 817 -22.90 9.41 -63.36
CA SER A 817 -24.07 10.23 -62.99
C SER A 817 -25.33 9.55 -63.51
N CYS A 818 -26.45 9.63 -62.78
CA CYS A 818 -27.73 9.05 -63.19
C CYS A 818 -28.08 9.38 -64.65
N GLN A 819 -27.73 10.57 -65.14
CA GLN A 819 -28.04 11.02 -66.50
C GLN A 819 -27.36 10.19 -67.62
N LEU A 820 -26.29 9.46 -67.29
CA LEU A 820 -25.53 8.62 -68.23
C LEU A 820 -26.08 7.20 -68.34
N TYR A 821 -26.95 6.78 -67.42
CA TYR A 821 -27.64 5.50 -67.52
C TYR A 821 -28.77 5.58 -68.55
N MET A 822 -28.60 4.86 -69.67
CA MET A 822 -29.50 4.90 -70.83
C MET A 822 -30.51 3.75 -70.87
N ASP A 823 -30.47 2.85 -69.88
CA ASP A 823 -31.36 1.69 -69.78
C ASP A 823 -32.20 1.78 -68.50
N GLU A 824 -33.49 1.48 -68.60
CA GLU A 824 -34.44 1.58 -67.49
C GLU A 824 -34.11 0.61 -66.35
N SER A 825 -33.68 -0.62 -66.68
CA SER A 825 -33.30 -1.62 -65.68
C SER A 825 -32.01 -1.21 -64.96
N ILE A 826 -31.02 -0.72 -65.70
CA ILE A 826 -29.75 -0.21 -65.13
C ILE A 826 -30.00 1.03 -64.25
N CYS A 827 -30.79 1.99 -64.73
CA CYS A 827 -31.10 3.21 -64.00
C CYS A 827 -31.78 2.95 -62.66
N ASN A 828 -32.74 2.02 -62.63
CA ASN A 828 -33.47 1.74 -61.40
C ASN A 828 -32.74 0.78 -60.44
N SER A 829 -31.71 0.07 -60.91
CA SER A 829 -30.93 -0.89 -60.09
C SER A 829 -29.60 -0.35 -59.57
N ARG A 830 -28.97 0.62 -60.26
CA ARG A 830 -27.67 1.18 -59.88
C ARG A 830 -27.78 2.49 -59.09
N LYS A 831 -26.76 2.78 -58.29
CA LYS A 831 -26.57 4.12 -57.70
C LYS A 831 -25.68 4.96 -58.62
N GLY A 832 -26.07 6.23 -58.81
CA GLY A 832 -25.26 7.20 -59.51
C GLY A 832 -24.22 7.84 -58.60
N THR A 833 -23.24 8.55 -59.19
CA THR A 833 -22.32 9.42 -58.42
C THR A 833 -23.05 10.55 -57.69
N ASP A 834 -24.26 10.87 -58.14
CA ASP A 834 -25.15 11.90 -57.63
C ASP A 834 -26.21 11.38 -56.63
N GLY A 835 -26.40 10.06 -56.50
CA GLY A 835 -27.34 9.45 -55.56
C GLY A 835 -28.18 8.34 -56.19
N PRO A 836 -29.26 7.87 -55.52
CA PRO A 836 -30.19 6.90 -56.10
C PRO A 836 -30.88 7.48 -57.34
N CYS A 837 -30.90 6.68 -58.41
CA CYS A 837 -31.44 7.07 -59.71
C CYS A 837 -32.89 6.63 -59.90
N TYR A 838 -33.59 7.30 -60.81
CA TYR A 838 -34.98 7.02 -61.18
C TYR A 838 -35.19 7.30 -62.66
N TRP A 839 -35.76 6.30 -63.35
CA TRP A 839 -36.10 6.41 -64.76
C TRP A 839 -37.41 7.19 -64.93
N ASN A 840 -37.38 8.28 -65.70
CA ASN A 840 -38.57 9.08 -65.98
C ASN A 840 -38.60 9.54 -67.44
N GLU A 841 -39.69 9.25 -68.16
CA GLU A 841 -39.94 9.73 -69.54
C GLU A 841 -38.78 9.45 -70.52
N GLY A 842 -38.18 8.26 -70.44
CA GLY A 842 -37.11 7.83 -71.35
C GLY A 842 -35.72 8.40 -71.03
N LYS A 843 -35.55 9.04 -69.86
CA LYS A 843 -34.24 9.48 -69.36
C LYS A 843 -34.07 9.13 -67.88
N CYS A 844 -32.87 8.74 -67.50
CA CYS A 844 -32.52 8.53 -66.11
C CYS A 844 -32.13 9.86 -65.43
N ARG A 845 -32.56 10.06 -64.18
CA ARG A 845 -32.18 11.22 -63.35
C ARG A 845 -32.05 10.83 -61.88
N ILE A 846 -31.46 11.68 -61.07
CA ILE A 846 -31.48 11.51 -59.61
C ILE A 846 -32.92 11.57 -59.05
N LYS A 847 -33.20 10.77 -58.02
CA LYS A 847 -34.44 10.89 -57.23
C LYS A 847 -34.50 12.22 -56.50
N LYS A 848 -35.68 12.83 -56.46
CA LYS A 848 -35.99 13.96 -55.57
C LYS A 848 -36.23 13.42 -54.16
N CYS A 849 -36.04 14.24 -53.10
CA CYS A 849 -36.29 13.78 -51.72
C CYS A 849 -37.68 13.14 -51.57
N GLN A 850 -38.71 13.72 -52.19
CA GLN A 850 -40.10 13.25 -52.10
C GLN A 850 -40.33 11.88 -52.79
N GLU A 851 -39.39 11.41 -53.61
CA GLU A 851 -39.45 10.14 -54.35
C GLU A 851 -38.71 9.01 -53.59
N ILE A 852 -38.12 9.31 -52.44
CA ILE A 852 -37.49 8.34 -51.53
C ILE A 852 -38.57 7.83 -50.57
N VAL A 853 -38.87 6.54 -50.65
CA VAL A 853 -39.84 5.87 -49.75
C VAL A 853 -39.11 5.46 -48.49
N LEU A 854 -39.50 6.01 -47.34
CA LEU A 854 -38.99 5.59 -46.03
C LEU A 854 -39.51 4.19 -45.70
N THR A 855 -38.60 3.22 -45.52
CA THR A 855 -38.89 1.95 -44.88
C THR A 855 -38.72 2.08 -43.34
N VAL A 856 -38.64 0.96 -42.62
CA VAL A 856 -38.48 0.94 -41.14
C VAL A 856 -37.20 1.66 -40.67
N ASN A 857 -36.25 1.94 -41.58
CA ASN A 857 -34.98 2.60 -41.31
C ASN A 857 -35.02 4.11 -41.67
N LYS A 858 -34.99 4.98 -40.64
CA LYS A 858 -35.15 6.44 -40.78
C LYS A 858 -33.98 7.18 -41.46
N ASN A 859 -32.86 6.50 -41.74
CA ASN A 859 -31.65 7.09 -42.33
C ASN A 859 -31.62 7.07 -43.88
N GLU A 860 -32.65 6.52 -44.54
CA GLU A 860 -32.70 6.41 -46.01
C GLU A 860 -32.76 7.77 -46.73
N CYS A 861 -33.26 8.82 -46.09
CA CYS A 861 -33.31 10.16 -46.68
C CYS A 861 -31.93 10.75 -46.95
N ASN A 862 -30.92 10.40 -46.15
CA ASN A 862 -29.59 10.97 -46.25
C ASN A 862 -28.79 10.44 -47.46
N GLN A 863 -29.38 9.55 -48.27
CA GLN A 863 -28.76 8.99 -49.49
C GLN A 863 -28.76 9.98 -50.68
N VAL A 864 -29.54 11.05 -50.60
CA VAL A 864 -29.46 12.18 -51.52
C VAL A 864 -28.96 13.39 -50.73
N LYS A 865 -27.96 14.07 -51.30
CA LYS A 865 -27.41 15.30 -50.70
C LYS A 865 -28.53 16.30 -50.46
N ASP A 866 -28.54 16.90 -49.27
CA ASP A 866 -29.56 17.86 -48.82
C ASP A 866 -30.98 17.27 -48.70
N CYS A 867 -31.13 15.97 -48.44
CA CYS A 867 -32.40 15.36 -48.05
C CYS A 867 -32.35 14.85 -46.59
N ILE A 868 -33.40 15.09 -45.81
CA ILE A 868 -33.55 14.66 -44.41
C ILE A 868 -34.94 14.05 -44.18
N SER A 869 -35.12 13.28 -43.09
CA SER A 869 -36.42 12.72 -42.72
C SER A 869 -37.25 13.70 -41.90
N ASP A 870 -38.53 13.87 -42.24
CA ASP A 870 -39.50 14.57 -41.39
C ASP A 870 -40.24 13.64 -40.41
N GLY A 871 -39.89 12.35 -40.39
CA GLY A 871 -40.53 11.30 -39.61
C GLY A 871 -41.46 10.39 -40.43
N ASP A 872 -42.07 10.91 -41.50
CA ASP A 872 -43.01 10.19 -42.36
C ASP A 872 -42.55 10.11 -43.82
N LYS A 873 -41.79 11.10 -44.31
CA LYS A 873 -41.23 11.18 -45.66
C LYS A 873 -39.87 11.89 -45.66
N CYS A 874 -39.18 11.81 -46.80
CA CYS A 874 -37.95 12.57 -47.03
C CYS A 874 -38.26 13.95 -47.61
N ILE A 875 -37.68 14.99 -47.01
CA ILE A 875 -37.81 16.40 -47.41
C ILE A 875 -36.43 17.00 -47.67
N VAL A 876 -36.39 18.17 -48.31
CA VAL A 876 -35.13 18.90 -48.55
C VAL A 876 -34.65 19.51 -47.23
N LYS A 877 -33.33 19.48 -46.99
CA LYS A 877 -32.68 20.13 -45.85
C LYS A 877 -32.78 21.65 -46.00
N GLU A 878 -33.31 22.31 -44.99
CA GLU A 878 -33.54 23.76 -44.99
C GLU A 878 -32.96 24.38 -43.70
N LYS A 879 -33.23 25.67 -43.46
CA LYS A 879 -32.92 26.32 -42.18
C LYS A 879 -33.85 25.82 -41.08
N CYS A 880 -33.40 25.83 -39.82
CA CYS A 880 -34.18 25.29 -38.69
C CYS A 880 -35.63 25.78 -38.64
N GLU A 881 -35.88 27.06 -38.94
CA GLU A 881 -37.21 27.69 -38.93
C GLU A 881 -38.22 27.08 -39.91
N LYS A 882 -37.77 26.31 -40.90
CA LYS A 882 -38.60 25.67 -41.93
C LYS A 882 -39.11 24.30 -41.52
N TYR A 883 -38.54 23.73 -40.46
CA TYR A 883 -38.91 22.41 -39.98
C TYR A 883 -40.16 22.44 -39.11
N VAL A 884 -41.15 21.65 -39.50
CA VAL A 884 -42.48 21.59 -38.86
C VAL A 884 -42.68 20.30 -38.06
N THR A 885 -41.70 19.40 -38.04
CA THR A 885 -41.74 18.16 -37.25
C THR A 885 -40.51 18.05 -36.36
N LYS A 886 -40.67 17.39 -35.20
CA LYS A 886 -39.54 17.10 -34.29
C LYS A 886 -38.45 16.30 -34.99
N ALA A 887 -38.83 15.33 -35.83
CA ALA A 887 -37.88 14.52 -36.59
C ALA A 887 -37.06 15.33 -37.60
N SER A 888 -37.67 16.26 -38.36
CA SER A 888 -36.91 17.14 -39.25
C SER A 888 -36.01 18.11 -38.47
N CYS A 889 -36.49 18.64 -37.34
CA CYS A 889 -35.71 19.52 -36.46
C CYS A 889 -34.44 18.84 -35.91
N ASN A 890 -34.56 17.57 -35.50
CA ASN A 890 -33.44 16.80 -34.95
C ASN A 890 -32.32 16.50 -35.98
N ASN A 891 -32.49 16.80 -37.27
CA ASN A 891 -31.46 16.55 -38.31
C ASN A 891 -30.51 17.74 -38.55
N SER A 892 -30.59 18.80 -37.74
CA SER A 892 -29.88 20.07 -37.93
C SER A 892 -30.24 20.80 -39.23
N GLY A 893 -30.11 22.13 -39.21
CA GLY A 893 -30.40 23.00 -40.33
C GLY A 893 -29.18 23.26 -41.21
N LEU A 894 -29.38 23.99 -42.29
CA LEU A 894 -28.28 24.62 -43.03
C LEU A 894 -27.60 25.75 -42.23
N ASP A 895 -28.25 26.20 -41.16
CA ASP A 895 -27.85 27.29 -40.29
C ASP A 895 -27.29 26.84 -38.92
N GLY A 896 -27.29 25.53 -38.61
CA GLY A 896 -26.69 24.96 -37.41
C GLY A 896 -27.55 23.94 -36.68
N ILE A 897 -27.26 23.71 -35.40
CA ILE A 897 -28.01 22.80 -34.53
C ILE A 897 -29.39 23.40 -34.25
N CYS A 898 -30.45 22.63 -34.47
CA CYS A 898 -31.81 23.11 -34.23
C CYS A 898 -32.37 22.63 -32.89
N ILE A 899 -33.26 23.42 -32.31
CA ILE A 899 -34.01 23.15 -31.08
C ILE A 899 -35.50 23.03 -31.41
N TRP A 900 -36.10 21.94 -30.96
CA TRP A 900 -37.53 21.72 -31.02
C TRP A 900 -38.22 22.18 -29.75
N ASN A 901 -39.20 23.07 -29.89
CA ASN A 901 -40.05 23.47 -28.78
C ASN A 901 -41.37 22.67 -28.79
N ASP A 902 -41.50 21.69 -27.90
CA ASP A 902 -42.71 20.82 -27.84
C ASP A 902 -44.02 21.59 -27.56
N ASN A 903 -43.97 22.71 -26.82
CA ASN A 903 -45.15 23.52 -26.51
C ASN A 903 -45.63 24.33 -27.73
N LEU A 904 -44.71 24.87 -28.50
CA LEU A 904 -45.02 25.71 -29.67
C LEU A 904 -45.08 24.91 -30.98
N ARG A 905 -44.56 23.67 -30.99
CA ARG A 905 -44.35 22.84 -32.18
C ARG A 905 -43.58 23.56 -33.29
N ILE A 906 -42.59 24.35 -32.89
CA ILE A 906 -41.73 25.13 -33.79
C ILE A 906 -40.29 24.67 -33.59
N CYS A 907 -39.56 24.59 -34.70
CA CYS A 907 -38.12 24.39 -34.72
C CYS A 907 -37.39 25.74 -34.88
N SER A 908 -36.27 25.92 -34.18
CA SER A 908 -35.48 27.16 -34.21
C SER A 908 -33.98 26.87 -34.08
N LEU A 909 -33.13 27.78 -34.56
CA LEU A 909 -31.68 27.64 -34.44
C LEU A 909 -31.22 27.84 -32.99
N MET A 910 -30.32 26.98 -32.52
CA MET A 910 -29.63 27.14 -31.23
C MET A 910 -28.57 28.24 -31.33
N LYS A 911 -28.90 29.44 -30.87
CA LYS A 911 -28.23 30.67 -31.31
C LYS A 911 -27.19 31.18 -30.31
N ASN A 912 -27.52 31.28 -29.03
CA ASN A 912 -26.70 32.05 -28.08
C ASN A 912 -26.16 31.28 -26.87
N SER A 913 -26.74 30.13 -26.49
CA SER A 913 -26.23 29.34 -25.35
C SER A 913 -26.78 27.92 -25.30
N CYS A 914 -26.14 27.05 -24.52
CA CYS A 914 -26.62 25.70 -24.19
C CYS A 914 -28.04 25.71 -23.60
N ASN A 915 -28.36 26.73 -22.80
CA ASN A 915 -29.62 26.85 -22.06
C ASN A 915 -30.87 26.94 -22.96
N GLU A 916 -30.72 27.30 -24.24
CA GLU A 916 -31.83 27.32 -25.18
C GLU A 916 -32.40 25.91 -25.42
N ALA A 917 -31.59 24.87 -25.23
CA ALA A 917 -31.97 23.47 -25.39
C ALA A 917 -32.41 22.79 -24.08
N ASN A 918 -32.76 23.54 -23.02
CA ASN A 918 -33.17 22.97 -21.72
C ASN A 918 -34.27 21.90 -21.79
N ASN A 919 -35.14 21.97 -22.79
CA ASN A 919 -36.22 21.00 -22.98
C ASN A 919 -36.00 20.05 -24.17
N ASP A 920 -34.83 20.10 -24.79
CA ASP A 920 -34.47 19.32 -25.98
C ASP A 920 -33.12 18.62 -25.78
N GLU A 921 -33.20 17.42 -25.19
CA GLU A 921 -32.05 16.56 -24.92
C GLU A 921 -31.24 16.26 -26.19
N ILE A 922 -31.91 16.10 -27.34
CA ILE A 922 -31.25 15.74 -28.60
C ILE A 922 -30.42 16.92 -29.08
N ALA A 923 -30.99 18.13 -29.09
CA ALA A 923 -30.26 19.34 -29.45
C ALA A 923 -29.06 19.59 -28.52
N CYS A 924 -29.24 19.41 -27.21
CA CYS A 924 -28.15 19.56 -26.23
C CYS A 924 -27.03 18.53 -26.48
N LYS A 925 -27.38 17.27 -26.75
CA LYS A 925 -26.42 16.20 -27.06
C LYS A 925 -25.74 16.37 -28.41
N GLN A 926 -26.37 17.02 -29.38
CA GLN A 926 -25.71 17.40 -30.63
C GLN A 926 -24.61 18.46 -30.40
N ALA A 927 -24.73 19.25 -29.33
CA ALA A 927 -23.73 20.22 -28.89
C ALA A 927 -22.85 19.70 -27.72
N ASN A 928 -22.70 18.37 -27.56
CA ASN A 928 -22.00 17.76 -26.43
C ASN A 928 -20.52 18.16 -26.28
N ASP A 929 -19.91 18.71 -27.33
CA ASP A 929 -18.54 19.22 -27.32
C ASP A 929 -18.37 20.52 -26.52
N ARG A 930 -19.49 21.19 -26.17
CA ARG A 930 -19.52 22.45 -25.40
C ARG A 930 -20.65 22.53 -24.37
N CYS A 931 -21.67 21.67 -24.49
CA CYS A 931 -22.84 21.62 -23.61
C CYS A 931 -22.94 20.31 -22.82
N LEU A 932 -23.46 20.39 -21.60
CA LEU A 932 -23.80 19.30 -20.69
C LEU A 932 -25.32 19.20 -20.54
N TRP A 933 -25.85 17.99 -20.63
CA TRP A 933 -27.21 17.67 -20.21
C TRP A 933 -27.21 17.10 -18.78
N ASP A 934 -27.78 17.81 -17.81
CA ASP A 934 -27.89 17.34 -16.41
C ASP A 934 -29.21 16.60 -16.18
N SER A 935 -29.13 15.31 -15.84
CA SER A 935 -30.28 14.45 -15.53
C SER A 935 -30.50 14.22 -14.02
N LEU A 936 -29.66 14.78 -13.15
CA LEU A 936 -29.63 14.46 -11.71
C LEU A 936 -30.50 15.38 -10.85
N ASN A 937 -30.79 16.59 -11.32
CA ASN A 937 -31.75 17.49 -10.70
C ASN A 937 -33.05 17.44 -11.50
N SER A 938 -34.20 17.25 -10.85
CA SER A 938 -35.53 17.06 -11.47
C SER A 938 -36.05 18.23 -12.33
N GLN A 939 -35.17 19.11 -12.80
CA GLN A 939 -35.35 20.09 -13.86
C GLN A 939 -34.36 19.76 -14.98
N ASN A 940 -34.81 19.08 -16.04
CA ASN A 940 -34.01 18.84 -17.25
C ASN A 940 -33.38 20.17 -17.72
N GLN A 941 -32.06 20.33 -17.62
CA GLN A 941 -31.35 21.56 -17.98
C GLN A 941 -30.11 21.25 -18.80
N CYS A 942 -29.95 21.98 -19.91
CA CYS A 942 -28.76 21.99 -20.76
C CYS A 942 -27.91 23.19 -20.36
N SER A 943 -26.64 22.98 -20.01
CA SER A 943 -25.74 24.04 -19.55
C SER A 943 -24.39 23.97 -20.26
N GLU A 944 -23.61 25.04 -20.24
CA GLU A 944 -22.24 25.01 -20.77
C GLU A 944 -21.32 24.17 -19.88
N HIS A 945 -20.33 23.53 -20.49
CA HIS A 945 -19.33 22.79 -19.74
C HIS A 945 -18.46 23.69 -18.86
N THR A 946 -18.15 23.20 -17.67
CA THR A 946 -17.02 23.65 -16.84
C THR A 946 -15.88 22.64 -16.99
N CYS A 947 -14.63 23.01 -16.65
CA CYS A 947 -13.53 22.05 -16.63
C CYS A 947 -13.83 20.81 -15.78
N MET A 948 -14.53 20.99 -14.65
CA MET A 948 -14.94 19.89 -13.80
C MET A 948 -16.02 19.01 -14.46
N SER A 949 -17.07 19.60 -15.01
CA SER A 949 -18.14 18.82 -15.64
C SER A 949 -17.66 18.11 -16.92
N TYR A 950 -16.79 18.77 -17.69
CA TYR A 950 -16.17 18.19 -18.87
C TYR A 950 -15.27 17.00 -18.48
N PHE A 951 -14.46 17.15 -17.41
CA PHE A 951 -13.68 16.04 -16.84
C PHE A 951 -14.56 14.88 -16.35
N LEU A 952 -15.65 15.17 -15.63
CA LEU A 952 -16.57 14.14 -15.14
C LEU A 952 -17.26 13.37 -16.29
N GLN A 953 -17.52 14.03 -17.42
CA GLN A 953 -18.19 13.40 -18.56
C GLN A 953 -17.21 12.70 -19.52
N MET A 954 -16.05 13.31 -19.80
CA MET A 954 -15.08 12.82 -20.79
C MET A 954 -13.93 12.02 -20.16
N GLY A 955 -13.81 12.01 -18.83
CA GLY A 955 -12.78 11.27 -18.09
C GLY A 955 -11.36 11.86 -18.15
N GLN A 956 -11.18 12.97 -18.87
CA GLN A 956 -9.89 13.64 -19.06
C GLN A 956 -10.00 15.13 -18.76
N CYS A 957 -9.04 15.65 -17.99
CA CYS A 957 -8.97 17.08 -17.70
C CYS A 957 -8.23 17.78 -18.83
N GLN A 958 -8.97 18.10 -19.89
CA GLN A 958 -8.46 18.64 -21.14
C GLN A 958 -9.24 19.88 -21.58
N TYR A 959 -8.77 20.54 -22.65
CA TYR A 959 -9.42 21.71 -23.22
C TYR A 959 -10.73 21.34 -23.95
N PHE A 960 -11.66 22.29 -24.03
CA PHE A 960 -12.89 22.18 -24.82
C PHE A 960 -13.32 23.54 -25.38
N LYS A 961 -14.19 23.54 -26.40
CA LYS A 961 -14.55 24.75 -27.16
C LYS A 961 -15.49 25.65 -26.37
N THR A 962 -15.35 26.97 -26.55
CA THR A 962 -16.37 27.93 -26.11
C THR A 962 -17.64 27.81 -26.95
N TRP A 963 -18.74 28.38 -26.45
CA TRP A 963 -20.02 28.44 -27.15
C TRP A 963 -19.88 28.91 -28.62
N HIS A 964 -19.21 30.04 -28.83
CA HIS A 964 -19.03 30.64 -30.16
C HIS A 964 -18.03 29.90 -31.08
N ASN A 965 -17.43 28.80 -30.60
CA ASN A 965 -16.45 27.99 -31.36
C ASN A 965 -15.23 28.80 -31.83
N ASP A 966 -14.93 29.92 -31.16
CA ASP A 966 -13.87 30.87 -31.50
C ASP A 966 -12.69 30.78 -30.51
N LYS A 967 -12.85 30.10 -29.38
CA LYS A 967 -11.87 29.93 -28.32
C LYS A 967 -11.96 28.55 -27.67
N TYR A 968 -10.95 28.16 -26.89
CA TYR A 968 -10.98 27.00 -26.01
C TYR A 968 -10.83 27.41 -24.54
N HIS A 969 -11.53 26.70 -23.66
CA HIS A 969 -11.23 26.62 -22.24
C HIS A 969 -10.02 25.70 -22.04
N ILE A 970 -9.06 26.10 -21.19
CA ILE A 970 -7.92 25.25 -20.82
C ILE A 970 -8.15 24.71 -19.41
N CYS A 971 -8.04 23.40 -19.25
CA CYS A 971 -8.30 22.72 -17.99
C CYS A 971 -7.06 21.94 -17.53
N LYS A 972 -6.73 22.00 -16.24
CA LYS A 972 -5.61 21.26 -15.64
C LYS A 972 -6.00 20.68 -14.28
N MET A 973 -5.47 19.50 -13.98
CA MET A 973 -5.57 18.89 -12.66
C MET A 973 -4.69 19.65 -11.67
N ILE A 974 -5.31 20.32 -10.70
CA ILE A 974 -4.63 21.02 -9.62
C ILE A 974 -5.14 20.43 -8.32
N GLN A 975 -4.25 19.80 -7.54
CA GLN A 975 -4.57 19.17 -6.24
C GLN A 975 -5.76 18.19 -6.32
N GLY A 976 -5.81 17.36 -7.37
CA GLY A 976 -6.88 16.38 -7.57
C GLY A 976 -8.20 16.95 -8.11
N LYS A 977 -8.25 18.25 -8.46
CA LYS A 977 -9.44 18.90 -9.04
C LYS A 977 -9.15 19.46 -10.44
N CYS A 978 -9.95 19.07 -11.43
CA CYS A 978 -9.86 19.65 -12.77
C CYS A 978 -10.38 21.10 -12.77
N SER A 979 -9.49 22.06 -12.95
CA SER A 979 -9.78 23.49 -12.82
C SER A 979 -9.35 24.25 -14.07
N GLN A 980 -10.02 25.36 -14.37
CA GLN A 980 -9.66 26.22 -15.50
C GLN A 980 -8.35 26.95 -15.21
N MET A 981 -7.49 27.07 -16.21
CA MET A 981 -6.21 27.79 -16.10
C MET A 981 -6.04 28.83 -17.21
N ASP A 982 -5.13 29.77 -16.96
CA ASP A 982 -4.69 30.76 -17.93
C ASP A 982 -3.48 30.21 -18.71
N ALA A 983 -3.45 30.37 -20.04
CA ALA A 983 -2.35 29.87 -20.86
C ALA A 983 -0.99 30.45 -20.38
N THR A 984 -0.98 31.69 -19.91
CA THR A 984 0.24 32.40 -19.47
C THR A 984 0.86 31.83 -18.20
N THR A 985 0.13 31.01 -17.44
CA THR A 985 0.61 30.35 -16.21
C THR A 985 1.10 28.92 -16.43
N LEU A 986 1.05 28.41 -17.67
CA LEU A 986 1.68 27.14 -18.06
C LEU A 986 3.19 27.18 -17.85
N THR A 987 3.81 26.04 -17.52
CA THR A 987 5.27 25.94 -17.40
C THR A 987 5.93 25.91 -18.78
N ALA A 988 7.27 26.01 -18.83
CA ALA A 988 8.03 25.96 -20.07
C ALA A 988 7.80 24.70 -20.90
N GLU A 989 7.71 23.54 -20.24
CA GLU A 989 7.51 22.23 -20.89
C GLU A 989 6.06 22.03 -21.35
N GLU A 990 5.10 22.67 -20.67
CA GLU A 990 3.68 22.54 -20.93
C GLU A 990 3.19 23.53 -21.99
N CYS A 991 3.76 24.74 -22.01
CA CYS A 991 3.26 25.89 -22.76
C CYS A 991 2.93 25.57 -24.22
N TYR A 992 3.85 24.94 -24.95
CA TYR A 992 3.67 24.70 -26.38
C TYR A 992 2.66 23.60 -26.70
N SER A 993 2.64 22.53 -25.90
CA SER A 993 1.78 21.36 -26.15
C SER A 993 0.36 21.54 -25.58
N TYR A 994 0.22 22.07 -24.36
CA TYR A 994 -1.08 22.28 -23.70
C TYR A 994 -1.87 23.45 -24.30
N SER A 995 -1.20 24.40 -24.98
CA SER A 995 -1.86 25.52 -25.67
C SER A 995 -2.27 25.21 -27.12
N LEU A 996 -2.27 23.93 -27.52
CA LEU A 996 -2.54 23.52 -28.91
C LEU A 996 -1.59 24.15 -29.93
N TYR A 997 -0.33 24.35 -29.56
CA TYR A 997 0.71 24.94 -30.42
C TYR A 997 0.41 26.39 -30.84
N THR A 998 -0.46 27.10 -30.12
CA THR A 998 -0.80 28.51 -30.40
C THR A 998 -0.04 29.50 -29.52
N TYR A 999 0.61 29.01 -28.46
CA TYR A 999 1.51 29.76 -27.59
C TYR A 999 2.87 29.06 -27.53
N SER A 1000 3.95 29.82 -27.37
CA SER A 1000 5.32 29.31 -27.15
C SER A 1000 5.91 29.91 -25.88
N TRP A 1001 6.83 29.18 -25.24
CA TRP A 1001 7.48 29.65 -24.04
C TRP A 1001 8.43 30.79 -24.38
N ASN A 1002 8.25 31.93 -23.70
CA ASN A 1002 9.20 33.02 -23.81
C ASN A 1002 10.16 33.01 -22.61
N PRO A 1003 11.44 32.67 -22.80
CA PRO A 1003 12.41 32.60 -21.71
C PRO A 1003 12.76 33.97 -21.12
N LEU A 1004 12.50 35.08 -21.81
CA LEU A 1004 12.76 36.44 -21.32
C LEU A 1004 11.67 36.93 -20.36
N SER A 1005 10.42 36.59 -20.63
CA SER A 1005 9.29 36.97 -19.77
C SER A 1005 8.90 35.89 -18.76
N ASN A 1006 9.50 34.70 -18.85
CA ASN A 1006 9.21 33.51 -18.04
C ASN A 1006 7.71 33.17 -18.01
N ARG A 1007 7.07 33.32 -19.18
CA ARG A 1007 5.63 33.12 -19.37
C ARG A 1007 5.37 32.54 -20.74
N CYS A 1008 4.26 31.82 -20.84
CA CYS A 1008 3.73 31.33 -22.10
C CYS A 1008 3.08 32.49 -22.87
N MET A 1009 3.51 32.73 -24.12
CA MET A 1009 3.06 33.87 -24.93
C MET A 1009 2.46 33.42 -26.25
N GLN A 1010 1.38 34.07 -26.68
CA GLN A 1010 0.73 33.76 -27.95
C GLN A 1010 1.66 34.07 -29.13
N CYS A 1011 1.72 33.17 -30.10
CA CYS A 1011 2.51 33.36 -31.32
C CYS A 1011 1.95 34.50 -32.20
N SER A 1012 2.82 35.26 -32.87
CA SER A 1012 2.45 36.53 -33.50
C SER A 1012 1.72 36.35 -34.84
N ARG A 1013 0.69 37.17 -35.11
CA ARG A 1013 0.11 37.35 -36.46
C ARG A 1013 0.89 38.41 -37.22
N ILE A 1014 1.54 38.07 -38.34
CA ILE A 1014 2.02 39.07 -39.30
C ILE A 1014 0.80 39.57 -40.10
N LEU A 1015 0.49 40.85 -39.98
CA LEU A 1015 -0.35 41.55 -40.95
C LEU A 1015 0.47 41.70 -42.24
N ASP A 1016 0.12 40.95 -43.27
CA ASP A 1016 0.64 41.18 -44.61
C ASP A 1016 0.28 42.60 -45.06
N ASN A 1017 1.30 43.42 -45.33
CA ASN A 1017 1.21 44.54 -46.25
C ASN A 1017 2.50 44.56 -47.08
N GLY A 1018 2.31 44.52 -48.39
CA GLY A 1018 3.35 44.15 -49.34
C GLY A 1018 4.29 45.27 -49.77
N SER A 1019 5.09 44.88 -50.77
CA SER A 1019 5.90 45.68 -51.70
C SER A 1019 7.38 45.95 -51.36
N ASN A 1020 8.21 45.14 -52.04
CA ASN A 1020 9.39 45.49 -52.85
C ASN A 1020 10.76 45.86 -52.22
N ASN A 1021 11.73 44.98 -52.54
CA ASN A 1021 13.11 45.20 -52.99
C ASN A 1021 14.04 46.15 -52.21
N THR A 1022 15.12 45.60 -51.63
CA THR A 1022 16.49 45.64 -52.19
C THR A 1022 17.53 44.94 -51.28
N ASN A 1023 18.68 44.64 -51.87
CA ASN A 1023 19.76 43.76 -51.43
C ASN A 1023 20.51 44.11 -50.13
N LEU A 1024 21.11 43.05 -49.57
CA LEU A 1024 22.12 42.93 -48.50
C LEU A 1024 23.09 44.12 -48.32
N THR A 1025 23.39 44.47 -47.06
CA THR A 1025 24.72 44.28 -46.42
C THR A 1025 24.73 44.61 -44.92
N ASN A 1026 25.64 43.94 -44.20
CA ASN A 1026 25.91 43.95 -42.76
C ASN A 1026 25.86 45.31 -42.04
N THR A 1027 25.36 45.33 -40.80
CA THR A 1027 26.14 45.67 -39.56
C THR A 1027 25.25 45.61 -38.30
N ASN A 1028 25.82 45.08 -37.21
CA ASN A 1028 25.28 45.16 -35.85
C ASN A 1028 25.33 46.60 -35.33
N GLN A 1029 24.21 47.14 -34.84
CA GLN A 1029 24.02 47.71 -33.49
C GLN A 1029 22.86 48.72 -33.41
N THR A 1030 22.02 48.49 -32.39
CA THR A 1030 21.21 49.45 -31.59
C THR A 1030 20.16 50.32 -32.26
N ILE A 1031 18.89 50.02 -31.96
CA ILE A 1031 17.87 51.06 -31.68
C ILE A 1031 17.08 50.67 -30.42
N TYR A 1032 17.49 51.30 -29.32
CA TYR A 1032 16.63 51.70 -28.21
C TYR A 1032 15.61 52.71 -28.76
N GLN A 1033 14.32 52.42 -28.66
CA GLN A 1033 13.23 53.39 -28.40
C GLN A 1033 11.89 52.67 -28.47
N TYR A 1034 11.26 52.44 -27.32
CA TYR A 1034 9.81 52.48 -27.04
C TYR A 1034 9.50 51.87 -25.66
N VAL A 1035 10.32 52.16 -24.64
CA VAL A 1035 9.93 52.04 -23.22
C VAL A 1035 10.61 53.18 -22.47
N LEU A 1036 10.01 54.37 -22.53
CA LEU A 1036 10.18 55.47 -21.58
C LEU A 1036 9.18 56.56 -21.96
N GLY A 1037 7.95 56.41 -21.47
CA GLY A 1037 6.86 57.34 -21.81
C GLY A 1037 5.67 57.29 -20.87
N THR A 1038 5.75 56.71 -19.66
CA THR A 1038 4.67 56.80 -18.64
C THR A 1038 5.13 56.65 -17.18
N ILE A 1039 6.45 56.68 -16.88
CA ILE A 1039 6.97 56.57 -15.50
C ILE A 1039 7.88 57.75 -15.15
N THR A 1040 7.43 58.97 -15.42
CA THR A 1040 7.99 60.21 -14.84
C THR A 1040 6.94 61.34 -14.75
N GLY A 1041 5.65 61.01 -14.71
CA GLY A 1041 4.56 61.99 -14.53
C GLY A 1041 3.77 61.88 -13.21
N PHE A 1042 3.92 60.78 -12.46
CA PHE A 1042 3.06 60.50 -11.30
C PHE A 1042 3.71 60.75 -9.93
N PHE A 1043 5.02 61.04 -9.87
CA PHE A 1043 5.72 61.39 -8.62
C PHE A 1043 5.86 62.90 -8.36
N ALA A 1044 5.24 63.76 -9.18
CA ALA A 1044 5.23 65.22 -8.96
C ALA A 1044 3.87 65.78 -8.49
N PHE A 1045 2.83 64.96 -8.31
CA PHE A 1045 1.49 65.42 -7.90
C PHE A 1045 1.02 64.90 -6.52
N VAL A 1046 1.97 64.48 -5.67
CA VAL A 1046 1.71 64.11 -4.25
C VAL A 1046 2.54 64.98 -3.27
N ALA A 1047 3.08 66.11 -3.73
CA ALA A 1047 3.72 67.10 -2.86
C ALA A 1047 2.88 68.38 -2.63
N VAL A 1048 1.67 68.47 -3.20
CA VAL A 1048 0.67 69.49 -2.84
C VAL A 1048 -0.73 68.86 -2.94
N LEU A 1049 -1.10 68.10 -1.89
CA LEU A 1049 -2.47 67.92 -1.36
C LEU A 1049 -2.47 66.90 -0.20
#